data_AF-A0A9C8MJW9-F1
#
_entry.id   AF-A0A9C8MJW9-F1
#
_cell.length_a   1.000
_cell.length_b   1.000
_cell.length_c   1.000
_cell.angle_alpha   90.00
_cell.angle_beta   90.00
_cell.angle_gamma   90.00
#
_symmetry.space_group_name_H-M   'P 1'
#
loop_
_entity.id
_entity.type
_entity.pdbx_description
1 polymer ?
#
loop_
_entity_poly.entity_id
_entity_poly.type
_entity_poly.pdbx_seq_one_letter_code
_entity_poly.pdbx_strand_id
1 'polypeptide(L)'
;MIINLSLEDLTRIFDFNYVARGIEYAKNGRVLSSEVHDKNHKINATVQGSGLNKYHCVVTYKEEARYISGTCGCPITYNCKHVVAVIIDHMEKQHISISPKNVAPQGDFPLDNWLRGLSQLKADKSHQKQYKDELHFVFDIKTDLQHGRHLNVSAIKTQRLKSGLWSKGSKLAIDSVVKTSYLSQSDMDLLRLIDAITDSQHTADYRLLGSSAEYVLQKIIATERSHWQALNNQPLQMGETLIAELDWLLLDELVEVRALSHPELILIPLESLMYFDDKKNLIGTLQTALSVDASYALATAPAIPAEQCKQVKKALKQIFPKSNIAVPTIEIRKVKEKIKPQPCLRVYSVKEDISLPFMMSADYEDYADLHFEYDGIDVSPHNTDKVLKRQVDGHIEQITRDFKLEQAWIDSIYKMGLELEDIMEQPSEFMRLYHVDYEHGWLDFSDKDVPTLRAEGWKVTIDPSFRFDVVNVDAWYADLQDNNGGDWFNLELGVKIEEEMISLLPVLVNFIQQQTRAKTLDTFLEQHDDEPFFMTLDDGRVIRVELGKVRHIIETLVELYDPNALDLEGKLRLSRYQANQLNTLGETNMQWAGSNAPLLFAEKLAGFKEISPVTVPKTLKASLRPYQQQGLDWLQFLREYKLSGILADEMGLGKTVQTIAHILKEKEAGRMLDP
;
A
#
# COMPACT_ATOMS: atom_id res chain seq x y z
N MET A 1 35.91 -1.75 -60.84
CA MET A 1 35.26 -2.62 -59.82
C MET A 1 34.60 -3.80 -60.52
N ILE A 2 34.99 -5.04 -60.21
CA ILE A 2 34.43 -6.26 -60.84
C ILE A 2 33.36 -6.85 -59.92
N ILE A 3 32.15 -7.09 -60.44
CA ILE A 3 31.09 -7.82 -59.72
C ILE A 3 30.89 -9.15 -60.44
N ASN A 4 31.12 -10.28 -59.76
CA ASN A 4 30.95 -11.61 -60.34
C ASN A 4 30.05 -12.46 -59.42
N LEU A 5 28.75 -12.42 -59.68
CA LEU A 5 27.72 -13.12 -58.90
C LEU A 5 27.00 -14.16 -59.78
N SER A 6 26.71 -15.34 -59.24
CA SER A 6 25.85 -16.31 -59.92
C SER A 6 24.36 -15.95 -59.75
N LEU A 7 23.48 -16.58 -60.55
CA LEU A 7 22.03 -16.44 -60.35
C LEU A 7 21.60 -16.90 -58.95
N GLU A 8 22.25 -17.93 -58.43
CA GLU A 8 22.03 -18.45 -57.08
C GLU A 8 22.42 -17.39 -56.03
N ASP A 9 23.55 -16.72 -56.20
CA ASP A 9 23.99 -15.63 -55.31
C ASP A 9 23.01 -14.46 -55.32
N LEU A 10 22.50 -14.07 -56.50
CA LEU A 10 21.49 -13.02 -56.60
C LEU A 10 20.19 -13.41 -55.89
N THR A 11 19.73 -14.66 -56.02
CA THR A 11 18.51 -15.13 -55.32
C THR A 11 18.67 -15.33 -53.82
N ARG A 12 19.93 -15.40 -53.32
CA ARG A 12 20.20 -15.39 -51.86
C ARG A 12 20.19 -13.99 -51.28
N ILE A 13 20.50 -12.98 -52.08
CA ILE A 13 20.65 -11.59 -51.63
C ILE A 13 19.40 -10.75 -51.92
N PHE A 14 18.68 -11.08 -52.99
CA PHE A 14 17.49 -10.37 -53.47
C PHE A 14 16.31 -11.33 -53.62
N ASP A 15 15.08 -10.83 -53.42
CA ASP A 15 13.87 -11.63 -53.62
C ASP A 15 13.82 -12.20 -55.04
N PHE A 16 13.44 -13.49 -55.17
CA PHE A 16 13.39 -14.20 -56.43
C PHE A 16 12.60 -13.47 -57.52
N ASN A 17 11.49 -12.82 -57.17
CA ASN A 17 10.66 -12.08 -58.13
C ASN A 17 11.33 -10.76 -58.55
N TYR A 18 12.14 -10.15 -57.69
CA TYR A 18 12.95 -8.98 -58.04
C TYR A 18 14.16 -9.37 -58.89
N VAL A 19 14.72 -10.56 -58.69
CA VAL A 19 15.77 -11.10 -59.56
C VAL A 19 15.23 -11.39 -60.96
N ALA A 20 14.12 -12.12 -61.07
CA ALA A 20 13.50 -12.43 -62.36
C ALA A 20 13.14 -11.16 -63.15
N ARG A 21 12.49 -10.18 -62.50
CA ARG A 21 12.13 -8.91 -63.14
C ARG A 21 13.34 -8.00 -63.38
N GLY A 22 14.36 -8.05 -62.52
CA GLY A 22 15.60 -7.28 -62.70
C GLY A 22 16.40 -7.74 -63.91
N ILE A 23 16.48 -9.06 -64.14
CA ILE A 23 17.06 -9.66 -65.36
C ILE A 23 16.31 -9.17 -66.60
N GLU A 24 14.98 -9.17 -66.55
CA GLU A 24 14.15 -8.68 -67.66
C GLU A 24 14.37 -7.19 -67.93
N TYR A 25 14.55 -6.37 -66.89
CA TYR A 25 14.79 -4.93 -67.03
C TYR A 25 16.17 -4.62 -67.61
N ALA A 26 17.20 -5.36 -67.21
CA ALA A 26 18.54 -5.26 -67.80
C ALA A 26 18.50 -5.67 -69.29
N LYS A 27 17.93 -6.83 -69.61
CA LYS A 27 17.80 -7.33 -71.00
C LYS A 27 17.01 -6.39 -71.91
N ASN A 28 15.98 -5.74 -71.38
CA ASN A 28 15.18 -4.77 -72.11
C ASN A 28 15.83 -3.37 -72.18
N GLY A 29 17.10 -3.22 -71.79
CA GLY A 29 17.85 -1.97 -71.89
C GLY A 29 17.29 -0.85 -71.02
N ARG A 30 16.63 -1.17 -69.91
CA ARG A 30 15.98 -0.16 -69.05
C ARG A 30 16.97 0.56 -68.13
N VAL A 31 18.22 0.12 -68.05
CA VAL A 31 19.30 0.85 -67.39
C VAL A 31 19.81 1.92 -68.37
N LEU A 32 19.36 3.15 -68.17
CA LEU A 32 19.57 4.25 -69.11
C LEU A 32 20.99 4.84 -69.02
N SER A 33 21.56 4.86 -67.82
CA SER A 33 22.93 5.30 -67.58
C SER A 33 23.51 4.62 -66.34
N SER A 34 24.83 4.44 -66.32
CA SER A 34 25.57 3.84 -65.20
C SER A 34 26.98 4.44 -65.11
N GLU A 35 27.35 4.96 -63.95
CA GLU A 35 28.68 5.49 -63.62
C GLU A 35 29.28 4.69 -62.46
N VAL A 36 30.53 4.26 -62.62
CA VAL A 36 31.24 3.42 -61.65
C VAL A 36 32.27 4.27 -60.91
N HIS A 37 32.14 4.31 -59.58
CA HIS A 37 33.06 5.03 -58.71
C HIS A 37 33.93 4.06 -57.92
N ASP A 38 35.05 3.66 -58.52
CA ASP A 38 35.95 2.62 -57.99
C ASP A 38 36.49 2.95 -56.59
N LYS A 39 36.80 4.22 -56.29
CA LYS A 39 37.32 4.63 -54.97
C LYS A 39 36.33 4.43 -53.82
N ASN A 40 35.02 4.44 -54.10
CA ASN A 40 33.96 4.38 -53.09
C ASN A 40 33.13 3.10 -53.19
N HIS A 41 33.53 2.14 -54.01
CA HIS A 41 32.83 0.86 -54.19
C HIS A 41 31.36 1.02 -54.59
N LYS A 42 31.05 2.02 -55.43
CA LYS A 42 29.67 2.39 -55.79
C LYS A 42 29.42 2.43 -57.29
N ILE A 43 28.20 2.07 -57.69
CA ILE A 43 27.65 2.27 -59.04
C ILE A 43 26.42 3.15 -58.90
N ASN A 44 26.46 4.32 -59.52
CA ASN A 44 25.31 5.21 -59.63
C ASN A 44 24.67 5.00 -60.99
N ALA A 45 23.37 4.73 -61.05
CA ALA A 45 22.69 4.42 -62.29
C ALA A 45 21.28 5.01 -62.33
N THR A 46 20.79 5.25 -63.55
CA THR A 46 19.40 5.68 -63.77
C THR A 46 18.66 4.57 -64.49
N VAL A 47 17.58 4.06 -63.88
CA VAL A 47 16.81 2.94 -64.41
C VAL A 47 15.37 3.37 -64.68
N GLN A 48 14.86 3.04 -65.86
CA GLN A 48 13.46 3.26 -66.21
C GLN A 48 12.57 2.20 -65.54
N GLY A 49 11.51 2.67 -64.89
CA GLY A 49 10.49 1.82 -64.26
C GLY A 49 9.59 1.09 -65.24
N SER A 50 8.46 0.57 -64.75
CA SER A 50 7.43 -0.06 -65.59
C SER A 50 6.71 0.95 -66.51
N GLY A 51 6.76 2.25 -66.18
CA GLY A 51 6.23 3.36 -66.99
C GLY A 51 7.30 4.38 -67.38
N LEU A 52 6.95 5.67 -67.39
CA LEU A 52 7.88 6.76 -67.77
C LEU A 52 8.80 7.22 -66.61
N ASN A 53 8.54 6.78 -65.38
CA ASN A 53 9.32 7.16 -64.21
C ASN A 53 10.75 6.63 -64.29
N LYS A 54 11.72 7.50 -63.98
CA LYS A 54 13.14 7.18 -63.91
C LYS A 54 13.58 7.19 -62.46
N TYR A 55 14.26 6.12 -62.04
CA TYR A 55 14.73 5.96 -60.68
C TYR A 55 16.25 5.99 -60.63
N HIS A 56 16.78 6.84 -59.75
CA HIS A 56 18.20 6.83 -59.45
C HIS A 56 18.51 5.69 -58.48
N CYS A 57 19.51 4.88 -58.83
CA CYS A 57 19.93 3.70 -58.09
C CYS A 57 21.40 3.87 -57.70
N VAL A 58 21.73 3.52 -56.46
CA VAL A 58 23.11 3.49 -55.96
C VAL A 58 23.39 2.08 -55.45
N VAL A 59 24.25 1.34 -56.13
CA VAL A 59 24.70 0.00 -55.72
C VAL A 59 26.04 0.14 -55.03
N THR A 60 26.18 -0.41 -53.81
CA THR A 60 27.45 -0.49 -53.09
C THR A 60 27.92 -1.94 -53.04
N TYR A 61 29.15 -2.22 -53.46
CA TYR A 61 29.72 -3.57 -53.50
C TYR A 61 31.11 -3.64 -52.84
N LYS A 62 31.20 -4.36 -51.72
CA LYS A 62 32.47 -4.61 -51.02
C LYS A 62 32.88 -6.08 -51.20
N GLU A 63 33.90 -6.31 -52.02
CA GLU A 63 34.38 -7.64 -52.41
C GLU A 63 34.87 -8.46 -51.21
N GLU A 64 35.67 -7.86 -50.32
CA GLU A 64 36.23 -8.51 -49.12
C GLU A 64 35.16 -9.02 -48.15
N ALA A 65 34.01 -8.34 -48.08
CA ALA A 65 32.91 -8.67 -47.18
C ALA A 65 31.79 -9.50 -47.85
N ARG A 66 31.92 -9.82 -49.16
CA ARG A 66 30.84 -10.35 -50.00
C ARG A 66 29.50 -9.62 -49.81
N TYR A 67 29.59 -8.31 -49.60
CA TYR A 67 28.45 -7.48 -49.25
C TYR A 67 28.04 -6.65 -50.45
N ILE A 68 26.80 -6.85 -50.89
CA ILE A 68 26.18 -6.05 -51.94
C ILE A 68 24.82 -5.54 -51.46
N SER A 69 24.61 -4.24 -51.67
CA SER A 69 23.35 -3.59 -51.33
C SER A 69 23.09 -2.47 -52.32
N GLY A 70 21.84 -2.10 -52.53
CA GLY A 70 21.52 -0.93 -53.32
C GLY A 70 20.29 -0.20 -52.85
N THR A 71 20.36 1.13 -52.96
CA THR A 71 19.24 2.03 -52.73
C THR A 71 18.70 2.50 -54.07
N CYS A 72 17.41 2.79 -54.12
CA CYS A 72 16.71 3.21 -55.32
C CYS A 72 15.64 4.25 -54.98
N GLY A 73 15.47 5.29 -55.79
CA GLY A 73 14.40 6.28 -55.61
C GLY A 73 12.97 5.76 -55.90
N CYS A 74 12.76 4.44 -55.95
CA CYS A 74 11.44 3.85 -56.15
C CYS A 74 10.74 3.57 -54.80
N PRO A 75 9.42 3.31 -54.78
CA PRO A 75 8.68 3.06 -53.52
C PRO A 75 9.22 1.90 -52.66
N ILE A 76 9.91 0.93 -53.27
CA ILE A 76 10.54 -0.19 -52.54
C ILE A 76 11.84 0.24 -51.83
N THR A 77 12.45 1.33 -52.27
CA THR A 77 13.64 2.03 -51.73
C THR A 77 14.96 1.26 -51.60
N TYR A 78 14.93 -0.05 -51.35
CA TYR A 78 16.10 -0.89 -51.07
C TYR A 78 16.01 -2.24 -51.80
N ASN A 79 17.13 -2.70 -52.37
CA ASN A 79 17.30 -4.03 -53.00
C ASN A 79 16.15 -4.47 -53.94
N CYS A 80 15.60 -3.50 -54.68
CA CYS A 80 14.51 -3.75 -55.61
C CYS A 80 15.01 -4.31 -56.96
N LYS A 81 14.06 -4.67 -57.84
CA LYS A 81 14.35 -5.11 -59.21
C LYS A 81 15.23 -4.15 -60.03
N HIS A 82 15.16 -2.84 -59.78
CA HIS A 82 16.00 -1.85 -60.49
C HIS A 82 17.46 -1.92 -60.05
N VAL A 83 17.72 -2.20 -58.77
CA VAL A 83 19.07 -2.44 -58.24
C VAL A 83 19.66 -3.71 -58.86
N VAL A 84 18.85 -4.78 -58.97
CA VAL A 84 19.26 -6.02 -59.64
C VAL A 84 19.54 -5.79 -61.13
N ALA A 85 18.73 -4.98 -61.81
CA ALA A 85 18.97 -4.62 -63.21
C ALA A 85 20.31 -3.90 -63.42
N VAL A 86 20.69 -2.99 -62.51
CA VAL A 86 22.00 -2.29 -62.56
C VAL A 86 23.17 -3.26 -62.33
N ILE A 87 23.02 -4.22 -61.42
CA ILE A 87 24.05 -5.24 -61.16
C ILE A 87 24.26 -6.11 -62.41
N ILE A 88 23.16 -6.55 -63.04
CA ILE A 88 23.22 -7.40 -64.23
C ILE A 88 23.78 -6.64 -65.44
N ASP A 89 23.31 -5.42 -65.67
CA ASP A 89 23.81 -4.55 -66.75
C ASP A 89 25.32 -4.27 -66.58
N HIS A 90 25.79 -4.06 -65.35
CA HIS A 90 27.21 -3.90 -65.05
C HIS A 90 28.02 -5.19 -65.28
N MET A 91 27.48 -6.36 -64.89
CA MET A 91 28.10 -7.67 -65.15
C MET A 91 28.20 -7.96 -66.66
N GLU A 92 27.15 -7.66 -67.42
CA GLU A 92 27.12 -7.85 -68.88
C GLU A 92 28.10 -6.91 -69.59
N LYS A 93 28.24 -5.65 -69.14
CA LYS A 93 29.28 -4.71 -69.61
C LYS A 93 30.70 -5.16 -69.30
N GLN A 94 30.87 -6.09 -68.36
CA GLN A 94 32.15 -6.74 -68.03
C GLN A 94 32.33 -8.10 -68.72
N HIS A 95 31.46 -8.44 -69.67
CA HIS A 95 31.45 -9.72 -70.40
C HIS A 95 31.25 -10.96 -69.50
N ILE A 96 30.65 -10.78 -68.31
CA ILE A 96 30.29 -11.88 -67.40
C ILE A 96 28.89 -12.37 -67.78
N SER A 97 28.78 -13.55 -68.38
CA SER A 97 27.53 -14.10 -68.91
C SER A 97 26.80 -15.01 -67.91
N ILE A 98 25.56 -14.64 -67.58
CA ILE A 98 24.65 -15.48 -66.78
C ILE A 98 23.96 -16.47 -67.72
N SER A 99 24.57 -17.63 -68.00
CA SER A 99 23.99 -18.65 -68.89
C SER A 99 23.14 -19.67 -68.13
N PRO A 100 21.89 -19.95 -68.54
CA PRO A 100 21.09 -21.04 -67.98
C PRO A 100 21.63 -22.37 -68.53
N LYS A 101 22.26 -23.20 -67.68
CA LYS A 101 22.66 -24.55 -68.09
C LYS A 101 21.45 -25.50 -68.07
N ASN A 102 21.27 -26.16 -69.21
CA ASN A 102 20.34 -27.23 -69.59
C ASN A 102 19.86 -28.19 -68.49
N VAL A 103 18.53 -28.31 -68.36
CA VAL A 103 17.84 -29.59 -68.07
C VAL A 103 16.67 -29.70 -69.06
N ALA A 104 16.73 -30.72 -69.93
CA ALA A 104 15.70 -31.06 -70.91
C ALA A 104 14.46 -31.71 -70.24
N PRO A 105 13.29 -31.78 -70.90
CA PRO A 105 11.98 -31.85 -70.25
C PRO A 105 11.58 -33.27 -69.88
N GLN A 106 11.50 -33.54 -68.58
CA GLN A 106 10.70 -34.64 -68.02
C GLN A 106 9.83 -34.06 -66.89
N GLY A 107 8.51 -34.22 -67.04
CA GLY A 107 7.41 -33.98 -66.07
C GLY A 107 7.61 -32.85 -65.06
N ASP A 108 6.93 -31.71 -65.17
CA ASP A 108 5.50 -31.64 -64.85
C ASP A 108 4.87 -30.47 -65.61
N PHE A 109 3.84 -30.73 -66.42
CA PHE A 109 2.96 -29.66 -66.87
C PHE A 109 2.26 -29.03 -65.64
N PRO A 110 1.70 -27.81 -65.73
CA PRO A 110 0.80 -27.28 -64.70
C PRO A 110 -0.35 -28.24 -64.39
N LEU A 111 -0.65 -29.16 -65.32
CA LEU A 111 -1.58 -30.27 -65.17
C LEU A 111 -1.12 -31.28 -64.11
N ASP A 112 0.15 -31.68 -64.02
CA ASP A 112 0.60 -32.66 -63.03
C ASP A 112 0.65 -32.06 -61.62
N ASN A 113 1.00 -30.77 -61.50
CA ASN A 113 0.89 -30.04 -60.24
C ASN A 113 -0.56 -29.76 -59.83
N TRP A 114 -1.44 -29.48 -60.80
CA TRP A 114 -2.87 -29.34 -60.55
C TRP A 114 -3.55 -30.69 -60.22
N LEU A 115 -3.14 -31.79 -60.88
CA LEU A 115 -3.59 -33.17 -60.61
C LEU A 115 -3.02 -33.70 -59.29
N ARG A 116 -1.79 -33.33 -58.91
CA ARG A 116 -1.24 -33.53 -57.54
C ARG A 116 -2.02 -32.73 -56.50
N GLY A 117 -2.39 -31.49 -56.81
CA GLY A 117 -3.30 -30.68 -56.00
C GLY A 117 -4.68 -31.33 -55.81
N LEU A 118 -5.21 -31.97 -56.87
CA LEU A 118 -6.46 -32.72 -56.81
C LEU A 118 -6.35 -34.05 -56.04
N SER A 119 -5.17 -34.69 -56.03
CA SER A 119 -4.92 -35.88 -55.22
C SER A 119 -4.61 -35.55 -53.75
N GLN A 120 -4.08 -34.35 -53.46
CA GLN A 120 -3.98 -33.80 -52.10
C GLN A 120 -5.36 -33.44 -51.51
N LEU A 121 -6.34 -33.03 -52.32
CA LEU A 121 -7.73 -32.85 -51.88
C LEU A 121 -8.41 -34.17 -51.43
N LYS A 122 -7.88 -35.33 -51.84
CA LYS A 122 -8.32 -36.66 -51.34
C LYS A 122 -7.61 -37.08 -50.04
N ALA A 123 -6.45 -36.47 -49.74
CA ALA A 123 -5.66 -36.72 -48.53
C ALA A 123 -5.99 -35.74 -47.39
N ASP A 124 -6.62 -34.60 -47.68
CA ASP A 124 -7.21 -33.69 -46.70
C ASP A 124 -8.54 -34.24 -46.14
N LYS A 125 -8.49 -35.45 -45.59
CA LYS A 125 -9.33 -35.77 -44.44
C LYS A 125 -8.62 -35.23 -43.21
N SER A 126 -9.10 -34.08 -42.74
CA SER A 126 -9.10 -33.70 -41.32
C SER A 126 -7.79 -33.93 -40.56
N HIS A 127 -6.80 -33.08 -40.78
CA HIS A 127 -5.82 -32.78 -39.74
C HIS A 127 -5.70 -31.27 -39.59
N GLN A 128 -6.61 -30.69 -38.79
CA GLN A 128 -6.36 -29.38 -38.19
C GLN A 128 -5.05 -29.48 -37.40
N LYS A 129 -3.95 -28.96 -37.94
CA LYS A 129 -2.75 -28.71 -37.16
C LYS A 129 -3.12 -27.69 -36.08
N GLN A 130 -3.19 -28.13 -34.84
CA GLN A 130 -3.48 -27.27 -33.70
C GLN A 130 -2.21 -26.47 -33.39
N TYR A 131 -2.14 -25.24 -33.89
CA TYR A 131 -1.07 -24.31 -33.55
C TYR A 131 -1.28 -23.85 -32.11
N LYS A 132 -0.19 -23.69 -31.34
CA LYS A 132 -0.26 -23.18 -29.96
C LYS A 132 -0.58 -21.69 -29.89
N ASP A 133 -0.19 -20.96 -30.94
CA ASP A 133 -0.37 -19.51 -31.03
C ASP A 133 -1.67 -19.17 -31.76
N GLU A 134 -2.41 -18.19 -31.24
CA GLU A 134 -3.68 -17.68 -31.75
C GLU A 134 -3.64 -16.14 -31.83
N LEU A 135 -4.42 -15.58 -32.76
CA LEU A 135 -4.58 -14.14 -32.93
C LEU A 135 -5.87 -13.68 -32.23
N HIS A 136 -5.72 -12.69 -31.36
CA HIS A 136 -6.82 -12.00 -30.68
C HIS A 136 -6.75 -10.49 -30.93
N PHE A 137 -7.86 -9.80 -30.71
CA PHE A 137 -7.95 -8.35 -30.85
C PHE A 137 -8.36 -7.74 -29.52
N VAL A 138 -7.68 -6.67 -29.10
CA VAL A 138 -8.05 -5.92 -27.89
C VAL A 138 -8.42 -4.50 -28.29
N PHE A 139 -9.61 -4.08 -27.90
CA PHE A 139 -10.13 -2.73 -28.12
C PHE A 139 -10.02 -1.89 -26.85
N ASP A 140 -9.66 -0.63 -27.00
CA ASP A 140 -9.68 0.36 -25.94
C ASP A 140 -10.01 1.75 -26.48
N ILE A 141 -10.45 2.65 -25.61
CA ILE A 141 -10.58 4.07 -25.93
C ILE A 141 -9.32 4.78 -25.46
N LYS A 142 -8.62 5.41 -26.39
CA LYS A 142 -7.45 6.25 -26.10
C LYS A 142 -7.77 7.71 -26.36
N THR A 143 -7.03 8.59 -25.70
CA THR A 143 -7.15 10.03 -25.89
C THR A 143 -5.79 10.60 -26.29
N ASP A 144 -5.73 11.36 -27.38
CA ASP A 144 -4.53 12.07 -27.81
C ASP A 144 -4.80 13.55 -28.11
N LEU A 145 -3.73 14.36 -28.16
CA LEU A 145 -3.82 15.81 -28.33
C LEU A 145 -4.34 16.24 -29.71
N GLN A 146 -4.17 15.41 -30.74
CA GLN A 146 -4.52 15.75 -32.11
C GLN A 146 -5.98 15.40 -32.43
N HIS A 147 -6.53 14.36 -31.80
CA HIS A 147 -7.80 13.75 -32.22
C HIS A 147 -8.78 13.50 -31.07
N GLY A 148 -8.41 13.79 -29.83
CA GLY A 148 -9.25 13.52 -28.67
C GLY A 148 -9.44 12.02 -28.45
N ARG A 149 -10.63 11.64 -27.98
CA ARG A 149 -11.00 10.22 -27.78
C ARG A 149 -11.15 9.52 -29.12
N HIS A 150 -10.56 8.34 -29.23
CA HIS A 150 -10.67 7.49 -30.42
C HIS A 150 -10.68 6.01 -30.03
N LEU A 151 -11.29 5.18 -30.88
CA LEU A 151 -11.23 3.73 -30.75
C LEU A 151 -9.88 3.21 -31.27
N ASN A 152 -9.19 2.45 -30.44
CA ASN A 152 -7.95 1.79 -30.79
C ASN A 152 -8.15 0.27 -30.76
N VAL A 153 -7.48 -0.43 -31.67
CA VAL A 153 -7.43 -1.89 -31.74
C VAL A 153 -5.98 -2.37 -31.77
N SER A 154 -5.67 -3.37 -30.97
CA SER A 154 -4.37 -4.05 -30.95
C SER A 154 -4.55 -5.50 -31.38
N ALA A 155 -3.80 -5.93 -32.39
CA ALA A 155 -3.68 -7.33 -32.74
C ALA A 155 -2.68 -7.99 -31.78
N ILE A 156 -3.10 -9.02 -31.05
CA ILE A 156 -2.28 -9.71 -30.04
C ILE A 156 -2.11 -11.17 -30.43
N LYS A 157 -0.85 -11.58 -30.59
CA LYS A 157 -0.46 -12.98 -30.66
C LYS A 157 -0.42 -13.54 -29.24
N THR A 158 -1.20 -14.58 -28.95
CA THR A 158 -1.23 -15.22 -27.63
C THR A 158 -1.31 -16.75 -27.75
N GLN A 159 -1.25 -17.45 -26.62
CA GLN A 159 -1.46 -18.90 -26.52
C GLN A 159 -2.27 -19.21 -25.27
N ARG A 160 -3.03 -20.31 -25.31
CA ARG A 160 -3.84 -20.76 -24.17
C ARG A 160 -2.97 -21.46 -23.12
N LEU A 161 -3.07 -21.04 -21.86
CA LEU A 161 -2.35 -21.63 -20.74
C LEU A 161 -3.09 -22.84 -20.17
N LYS A 162 -2.38 -23.66 -19.37
CA LYS A 162 -2.96 -24.81 -18.66
C LYS A 162 -4.07 -24.41 -17.68
N SER A 163 -4.05 -23.17 -17.18
CA SER A 163 -5.09 -22.59 -16.32
C SER A 163 -6.39 -22.26 -17.08
N GLY A 164 -6.40 -22.35 -18.41
CA GLY A 164 -7.52 -21.95 -19.26
C GLY A 164 -7.50 -20.49 -19.71
N LEU A 165 -6.70 -19.64 -19.05
CA LEU A 165 -6.48 -18.23 -19.39
C LEU A 165 -5.51 -18.06 -20.58
N TRP A 166 -5.52 -16.88 -21.20
CA TRP A 166 -4.56 -16.48 -22.22
C TRP A 166 -3.25 -15.98 -21.60
N SER A 167 -2.14 -16.32 -22.25
CA SER A 167 -0.83 -15.73 -21.92
C SER A 167 -0.85 -14.21 -22.14
N LYS A 168 0.09 -13.47 -21.54
CA LYS A 168 0.23 -12.01 -21.71
C LYS A 168 0.22 -11.56 -23.18
N GLY A 169 0.65 -12.43 -24.09
CA GLY A 169 0.66 -12.19 -25.53
C GLY A 169 1.66 -11.11 -25.94
N SER A 170 1.89 -10.99 -27.24
CA SER A 170 2.73 -9.95 -27.83
C SER A 170 1.94 -9.23 -28.92
N LYS A 171 1.99 -7.89 -28.92
CA LYS A 171 1.36 -7.10 -29.99
C LYS A 171 2.00 -7.46 -31.33
N LEU A 172 1.16 -7.72 -32.32
CA LEU A 172 1.54 -8.01 -33.68
C LEU A 172 1.45 -6.71 -34.48
N ALA A 173 2.59 -6.24 -34.97
CA ALA A 173 2.60 -5.15 -35.94
C ALA A 173 1.98 -5.67 -37.25
N ILE A 174 0.91 -5.00 -37.67
CA ILE A 174 0.29 -5.10 -38.99
C ILE A 174 1.21 -4.35 -39.95
N ASP A 175 2.19 -5.06 -40.49
CA ASP A 175 2.93 -4.65 -41.68
C ASP A 175 2.79 -5.71 -42.78
N SER A 176 2.97 -5.27 -44.02
CA SER A 176 2.47 -5.89 -45.25
C SER A 176 2.93 -7.34 -45.60
N VAL A 177 3.55 -8.10 -44.69
CA VAL A 177 3.98 -9.49 -44.95
C VAL A 177 3.95 -10.40 -43.70
N VAL A 178 2.88 -10.42 -42.91
CA VAL A 178 2.76 -11.44 -41.84
C VAL A 178 2.43 -12.83 -42.44
N LYS A 179 3.43 -13.58 -42.92
CA LYS A 179 3.25 -15.02 -43.24
C LYS A 179 3.71 -15.87 -42.07
N THR A 180 2.94 -15.87 -40.99
CA THR A 180 3.17 -16.78 -39.87
C THR A 180 2.26 -17.99 -39.97
N SER A 181 2.80 -19.17 -39.72
CA SER A 181 2.12 -20.45 -39.91
C SER A 181 0.86 -20.65 -39.06
N TYR A 182 0.64 -19.81 -38.03
CA TYR A 182 -0.51 -19.88 -37.14
C TYR A 182 -1.69 -18.98 -37.57
N LEU A 183 -1.54 -18.11 -38.57
CA LEU A 183 -2.61 -17.23 -39.04
C LEU A 183 -3.45 -17.91 -40.13
N SER A 184 -4.77 -17.85 -39.98
CA SER A 184 -5.72 -18.29 -40.99
C SER A 184 -5.87 -17.26 -42.12
N GLN A 185 -6.45 -17.66 -43.25
CA GLN A 185 -6.75 -16.72 -44.34
C GLN A 185 -7.70 -15.60 -43.87
N SER A 186 -8.67 -15.92 -43.01
CA SER A 186 -9.56 -14.92 -42.39
C SER A 186 -8.82 -13.93 -41.50
N ASP A 187 -7.79 -14.37 -40.76
CA ASP A 187 -6.98 -13.48 -39.94
C ASP A 187 -6.19 -12.50 -40.81
N MET A 188 -5.61 -12.99 -41.89
CA MET A 188 -4.88 -12.16 -42.85
C MET A 188 -5.78 -11.12 -43.52
N ASP A 189 -7.02 -11.47 -43.83
CA ASP A 189 -7.98 -10.54 -44.42
C ASP A 189 -8.43 -9.47 -43.40
N LEU A 190 -8.63 -9.84 -42.13
CA LEU A 190 -8.92 -8.89 -41.05
C LEU A 190 -7.76 -7.91 -40.81
N LEU A 191 -6.53 -8.40 -40.74
CA LEU A 191 -5.34 -7.55 -40.55
C LEU A 191 -5.18 -6.55 -41.70
N ARG A 192 -5.45 -6.97 -42.95
CA ARG A 192 -5.45 -6.05 -44.11
C ARG A 192 -6.57 -5.02 -44.07
N LEU A 193 -7.76 -5.41 -43.60
CA LEU A 193 -8.86 -4.48 -43.42
C LEU A 193 -8.53 -3.42 -42.38
N ILE A 194 -7.90 -3.81 -41.26
CA ILE A 194 -7.43 -2.88 -40.23
C ILE A 194 -6.34 -1.95 -40.80
N ASP A 195 -5.32 -2.50 -41.47
CA ASP A 195 -4.24 -1.72 -42.11
C ASP A 195 -4.80 -0.62 -43.04
N ALA A 196 -5.83 -0.95 -43.82
CA ALA A 196 -6.43 -0.04 -44.79
C ALA A 196 -7.19 1.15 -44.17
N ILE A 197 -7.57 1.07 -42.89
CA ILE A 197 -8.42 2.09 -42.22
C ILE A 197 -7.75 2.73 -41.00
N THR A 198 -6.42 2.61 -40.89
CA THR A 198 -5.66 3.09 -39.73
C THR A 198 -4.48 3.97 -40.17
N ASP A 199 -4.12 4.94 -39.32
CA ASP A 199 -3.09 5.95 -39.64
C ASP A 199 -1.72 5.67 -38.97
N SER A 200 -1.61 4.65 -38.12
CA SER A 200 -0.41 4.39 -37.29
C SER A 200 0.41 3.21 -37.82
N GLN A 201 1.68 3.45 -38.17
CA GLN A 201 2.58 2.41 -38.69
C GLN A 201 3.62 1.91 -37.68
N HIS A 202 3.63 2.36 -36.41
CA HIS A 202 4.81 2.16 -35.54
C HIS A 202 4.56 1.70 -34.09
N THR A 203 3.32 1.57 -33.60
CA THR A 203 3.04 1.23 -32.19
C THR A 203 2.32 -0.10 -31.95
N ALA A 204 2.02 -0.85 -33.02
CA ALA A 204 1.15 -2.04 -32.98
C ALA A 204 -0.21 -1.80 -32.28
N ASP A 205 -0.62 -0.52 -32.28
CA ASP A 205 -1.87 0.03 -31.77
C ASP A 205 -2.47 0.86 -32.90
N TYR A 206 -3.63 0.41 -33.39
CA TYR A 206 -4.23 0.88 -34.61
C TYR A 206 -5.51 1.63 -34.30
N ARG A 207 -5.52 2.93 -34.58
CA ARG A 207 -6.73 3.73 -34.48
C ARG A 207 -7.66 3.43 -35.65
N LEU A 208 -8.86 2.92 -35.37
CA LEU A 208 -9.87 2.67 -36.40
C LEU A 208 -10.55 3.99 -36.80
N LEU A 209 -10.60 4.26 -38.10
CA LEU A 209 -11.12 5.51 -38.66
C LEU A 209 -12.07 5.31 -39.83
N GLY A 210 -12.87 6.35 -40.06
CA GLY A 210 -13.70 6.53 -41.25
C GLY A 210 -14.94 5.64 -41.28
N SER A 211 -15.74 5.82 -42.34
CA SER A 211 -17.03 5.17 -42.55
C SER A 211 -16.99 3.63 -42.56
N SER A 212 -15.81 3.01 -42.71
CA SER A 212 -15.63 1.56 -42.76
C SER A 212 -15.25 0.94 -41.40
N ALA A 213 -15.00 1.76 -40.37
CA ALA A 213 -14.55 1.27 -39.06
C ALA A 213 -15.55 0.35 -38.37
N GLU A 214 -16.85 0.67 -38.42
CA GLU A 214 -17.91 -0.17 -37.88
C GLU A 214 -17.91 -1.55 -38.54
N TYR A 215 -17.78 -1.61 -39.87
CA TYR A 215 -17.74 -2.87 -40.61
C TYR A 215 -16.55 -3.74 -40.18
N VAL A 216 -15.37 -3.15 -40.02
CA VAL A 216 -14.17 -3.89 -39.57
C VAL A 216 -14.35 -4.37 -38.13
N LEU A 217 -14.88 -3.53 -37.23
CA LEU A 217 -15.20 -3.91 -35.86
C LEU A 217 -16.19 -5.09 -35.80
N GLN A 218 -17.27 -5.04 -36.57
CA GLN A 218 -18.26 -6.12 -36.66
C GLN A 218 -17.62 -7.43 -37.14
N LYS A 219 -16.73 -7.36 -38.14
CA LYS A 219 -16.00 -8.52 -38.64
C LYS A 219 -15.04 -9.11 -37.61
N ILE A 220 -14.42 -8.28 -36.79
CA ILE A 220 -13.54 -8.72 -35.69
C ILE A 220 -14.37 -9.40 -34.58
N ILE A 221 -15.47 -8.78 -34.15
CA ILE A 221 -16.35 -9.31 -33.10
C ILE A 221 -16.94 -10.67 -33.50
N ALA A 222 -17.34 -10.84 -34.77
CA ALA A 222 -17.85 -12.10 -35.30
C ALA A 222 -16.85 -13.28 -35.22
N THR A 223 -15.57 -13.03 -34.92
CA THR A 223 -14.58 -14.08 -34.70
C THR A 223 -14.57 -14.66 -33.29
N GLU A 224 -15.29 -14.05 -32.34
CA GLU A 224 -15.29 -14.40 -30.91
C GLU A 224 -13.91 -14.31 -30.23
N ARG A 225 -12.95 -13.60 -30.84
CA ARG A 225 -11.56 -13.42 -30.36
C ARG A 225 -11.22 -11.96 -30.05
N SER A 226 -12.23 -11.16 -29.73
CA SER A 226 -12.10 -9.72 -29.48
C SER A 226 -12.46 -9.36 -28.04
N HIS A 227 -11.67 -8.54 -27.39
CA HIS A 227 -11.81 -8.24 -25.97
C HIS A 227 -11.74 -6.73 -25.71
N TRP A 228 -12.40 -6.24 -24.66
CA TRP A 228 -12.28 -4.86 -24.21
C TRP A 228 -11.15 -4.71 -23.18
N GLN A 229 -10.22 -3.79 -23.38
CA GLN A 229 -9.06 -3.40 -22.55
C GLN A 229 -8.03 -4.50 -22.22
N ALA A 230 -8.46 -5.72 -21.88
CA ALA A 230 -7.60 -6.82 -21.46
C ALA A 230 -7.97 -8.12 -22.17
N LEU A 231 -6.95 -8.88 -22.55
CA LEU A 231 -7.08 -10.13 -23.33
C LEU A 231 -7.87 -11.25 -22.61
N ASN A 232 -7.88 -11.24 -21.28
CA ASN A 232 -8.59 -12.24 -20.48
C ASN A 232 -10.03 -11.84 -20.13
N ASN A 233 -10.50 -10.67 -20.61
CA ASN A 233 -11.92 -10.31 -20.50
C ASN A 233 -12.76 -11.19 -21.43
N GLN A 234 -14.07 -11.24 -21.21
CA GLN A 234 -14.95 -12.03 -22.07
C GLN A 234 -14.89 -11.55 -23.53
N PRO A 235 -15.08 -12.44 -24.52
CA PRO A 235 -15.21 -12.02 -25.90
C PRO A 235 -16.41 -11.09 -26.10
N LEU A 236 -16.18 -9.98 -26.80
CA LEU A 236 -17.21 -9.01 -27.14
C LEU A 236 -18.29 -9.63 -28.01
N GLN A 237 -19.51 -9.14 -27.85
CA GLN A 237 -20.67 -9.51 -28.68
C GLN A 237 -21.30 -8.27 -29.31
N MET A 238 -22.04 -8.46 -30.40
CA MET A 238 -22.86 -7.38 -30.97
C MET A 238 -24.15 -7.24 -30.18
N GLY A 239 -24.43 -6.02 -29.70
CA GLY A 239 -25.67 -5.65 -29.03
C GLY A 239 -26.69 -4.99 -29.97
N GLU A 240 -27.83 -4.64 -29.39
CA GLU A 240 -28.90 -3.95 -30.11
C GLU A 240 -28.60 -2.46 -30.31
N THR A 241 -29.27 -1.85 -31.28
CA THR A 241 -29.25 -0.40 -31.45
C THR A 241 -30.08 0.27 -30.36
N LEU A 242 -29.47 1.23 -29.65
CA LEU A 242 -30.14 2.03 -28.63
C LEU A 242 -30.39 3.45 -29.15
N ILE A 243 -31.38 4.13 -28.56
CA ILE A 243 -31.68 5.53 -28.82
C ILE A 243 -31.44 6.31 -27.54
N ALA A 244 -30.60 7.34 -27.60
CA ALA A 244 -30.34 8.20 -26.45
C ALA A 244 -29.99 9.64 -26.86
N GLU A 245 -30.19 10.56 -25.93
CA GLU A 245 -29.66 11.92 -26.02
C GLU A 245 -28.26 11.96 -25.39
N LEU A 246 -27.36 12.76 -25.98
CA LEU A 246 -26.03 12.98 -25.44
C LEU A 246 -26.04 14.25 -24.58
N ASP A 247 -25.43 14.19 -23.40
CA ASP A 247 -25.18 15.37 -22.58
C ASP A 247 -23.87 15.26 -21.81
N TRP A 248 -23.44 16.38 -21.25
CA TRP A 248 -22.22 16.51 -20.46
C TRP A 248 -22.54 16.23 -18.99
N LEU A 249 -22.03 15.13 -18.46
CA LEU A 249 -22.20 14.72 -17.06
C LEU A 249 -20.87 14.88 -16.31
N LEU A 250 -20.97 15.26 -15.03
CA LEU A 250 -19.82 15.31 -14.12
C LEU A 250 -19.59 13.90 -13.53
N LEU A 251 -18.41 13.33 -13.78
CA LEU A 251 -17.96 12.02 -13.32
C LEU A 251 -16.54 12.16 -12.79
N ASP A 252 -16.30 11.77 -11.54
CA ASP A 252 -14.95 11.75 -10.92
C ASP A 252 -14.15 13.05 -11.17
N GLU A 253 -14.77 14.19 -10.86
CA GLU A 253 -14.26 15.56 -11.05
C GLU A 253 -14.11 16.07 -12.49
N LEU A 254 -14.27 15.19 -13.48
CA LEU A 254 -14.19 15.53 -14.90
C LEU A 254 -15.57 15.55 -15.54
N VAL A 255 -15.71 16.38 -16.57
CA VAL A 255 -16.94 16.48 -17.34
C VAL A 255 -16.80 15.69 -18.61
N GLU A 256 -17.68 14.71 -18.79
CA GLU A 256 -17.65 13.80 -19.92
C GLU A 256 -18.98 13.75 -20.64
N VAL A 257 -18.93 13.53 -21.96
CA VAL A 257 -20.14 13.26 -22.73
C VAL A 257 -20.63 11.84 -22.43
N ARG A 258 -21.92 11.72 -22.11
CA ARG A 258 -22.61 10.46 -21.83
C ARG A 258 -23.98 10.42 -22.52
N ALA A 259 -24.50 9.20 -22.68
CA ALA A 259 -25.88 8.98 -23.08
C ALA A 259 -26.80 9.16 -21.86
N LEU A 260 -27.74 10.12 -21.88
CA LEU A 260 -28.54 10.49 -20.71
C LEU A 260 -29.39 9.34 -20.14
N SER A 261 -30.01 8.54 -21.00
CA SER A 261 -30.81 7.38 -20.60
C SER A 261 -29.96 6.18 -20.17
N HIS A 262 -28.66 6.19 -20.49
CA HIS A 262 -27.72 5.08 -20.27
C HIS A 262 -26.31 5.62 -19.92
N PRO A 263 -26.16 6.36 -18.80
CA PRO A 263 -24.92 7.03 -18.46
C PRO A 263 -23.74 6.09 -18.16
N GLU A 264 -24.03 4.81 -17.90
CA GLU A 264 -23.05 3.75 -17.69
C GLU A 264 -22.32 3.29 -18.98
N LEU A 265 -22.84 3.63 -20.16
CA LEU A 265 -22.27 3.17 -21.43
C LEU A 265 -21.03 3.97 -21.82
N ILE A 266 -20.01 3.27 -22.30
CA ILE A 266 -18.82 3.90 -22.85
C ILE A 266 -19.07 4.24 -24.32
N LEU A 267 -19.13 5.52 -24.65
CA LEU A 267 -19.27 5.97 -26.05
C LEU A 267 -18.03 5.61 -26.86
N ILE A 268 -18.25 5.00 -28.02
CA ILE A 268 -17.22 4.64 -29.00
C ILE A 268 -17.31 5.65 -30.16
N PRO A 269 -16.27 6.48 -30.36
CA PRO A 269 -16.26 7.58 -31.31
C PRO A 269 -16.00 7.08 -32.74
N LEU A 270 -17.03 6.51 -33.37
CA LEU A 270 -17.08 6.22 -34.81
C LEU A 270 -18.15 7.09 -35.46
N GLU A 271 -18.12 7.24 -36.79
CA GLU A 271 -19.12 8.04 -37.52
C GLU A 271 -20.55 7.55 -37.26
N SER A 272 -20.76 6.25 -37.12
CA SER A 272 -22.07 5.68 -36.78
C SER A 272 -22.46 5.80 -35.30
N LEU A 273 -21.56 6.31 -34.46
CA LEU A 273 -21.63 6.37 -33.00
C LEU A 273 -22.01 5.03 -32.38
N MET A 274 -21.06 4.37 -31.73
CA MET A 274 -21.29 3.10 -31.06
C MET A 274 -21.15 3.25 -29.54
N TYR A 275 -21.52 2.21 -28.80
CA TYR A 275 -21.36 2.14 -27.35
C TYR A 275 -20.80 0.79 -26.94
N PHE A 276 -20.11 0.74 -25.80
CA PHE A 276 -19.76 -0.48 -25.10
C PHE A 276 -20.50 -0.53 -23.76
N ASP A 277 -21.17 -1.65 -23.49
CA ASP A 277 -21.80 -1.98 -22.21
C ASP A 277 -20.89 -2.98 -21.48
N ASP A 278 -20.19 -2.51 -20.45
CA ASP A 278 -19.24 -3.32 -19.67
C ASP A 278 -19.93 -4.47 -18.93
N LYS A 279 -21.16 -4.25 -18.43
CA LYS A 279 -21.89 -5.26 -17.65
C LYS A 279 -22.33 -6.44 -18.51
N LYS A 280 -22.64 -6.18 -19.78
CA LYS A 280 -23.07 -7.20 -20.74
C LYS A 280 -21.96 -7.61 -21.71
N ASN A 281 -20.82 -6.95 -21.66
CA ASN A 281 -19.68 -7.13 -22.54
C ASN A 281 -20.06 -7.11 -24.04
N LEU A 282 -20.88 -6.13 -24.42
CA LEU A 282 -21.39 -5.98 -25.79
C LEU A 282 -21.08 -4.61 -26.39
N ILE A 283 -21.04 -4.55 -27.71
CA ILE A 283 -20.92 -3.33 -28.49
C ILE A 283 -22.14 -3.19 -29.39
N GLY A 284 -22.82 -2.05 -29.32
CA GLY A 284 -23.98 -1.74 -30.15
C GLY A 284 -23.92 -0.33 -30.76
N THR A 285 -24.85 -0.02 -31.65
CA THR A 285 -24.98 1.30 -32.26
C THR A 285 -25.83 2.22 -31.38
N LEU A 286 -25.46 3.48 -31.24
CA LEU A 286 -26.23 4.48 -30.49
C LEU A 286 -26.77 5.55 -31.45
N GLN A 287 -28.08 5.56 -31.64
CA GLN A 287 -28.76 6.58 -32.44
C GLN A 287 -29.11 7.79 -31.58
N THR A 288 -28.87 8.98 -32.14
CA THR A 288 -29.20 10.26 -31.50
C THR A 288 -29.98 11.13 -32.48
N ALA A 289 -30.66 12.16 -31.97
CA ALA A 289 -31.32 13.16 -32.81
C ALA A 289 -30.34 14.15 -33.48
N LEU A 290 -29.03 14.05 -33.19
CA LEU A 290 -28.00 14.94 -33.73
C LEU A 290 -27.57 14.49 -35.13
N SER A 291 -26.92 15.38 -35.88
CA SER A 291 -26.25 14.99 -37.11
C SER A 291 -25.07 14.04 -36.81
N VAL A 292 -24.64 13.29 -37.83
CA VAL A 292 -23.46 12.41 -37.76
C VAL A 292 -22.23 13.19 -37.25
N ASP A 293 -21.95 14.35 -37.85
CA ASP A 293 -20.80 15.19 -37.45
C ASP A 293 -20.89 15.68 -36.00
N ALA A 294 -22.09 16.04 -35.53
CA ALA A 294 -22.28 16.53 -34.16
C ALA A 294 -22.18 15.38 -33.14
N SER A 295 -22.73 14.21 -33.47
CA SER A 295 -22.61 12.98 -32.66
C SER A 295 -21.15 12.55 -32.53
N TYR A 296 -20.43 12.53 -33.64
CA TYR A 296 -19.01 12.19 -33.69
C TYR A 296 -18.15 13.20 -32.92
N ALA A 297 -18.39 14.50 -33.10
CA ALA A 297 -17.67 15.56 -32.38
C ALA A 297 -17.87 15.49 -30.85
N LEU A 298 -19.07 15.12 -30.38
CA LEU A 298 -19.32 14.94 -28.95
C LEU A 298 -18.68 13.64 -28.43
N ALA A 299 -18.71 12.55 -29.18
CA ALA A 299 -18.12 11.28 -28.76
C ALA A 299 -16.59 11.31 -28.69
N THR A 300 -15.95 12.13 -29.53
CA THR A 300 -14.49 12.36 -29.52
C THR A 300 -14.05 13.33 -28.41
N ALA A 301 -15.00 14.02 -27.74
CA ALA A 301 -14.67 14.97 -26.69
C ALA A 301 -13.94 14.27 -25.52
N PRO A 302 -12.74 14.75 -25.13
CA PRO A 302 -12.06 14.21 -23.97
C PRO A 302 -12.83 14.53 -22.68
N ALA A 303 -12.48 13.82 -21.61
CA ALA A 303 -12.87 14.25 -20.27
C ALA A 303 -12.25 15.63 -19.99
N ILE A 304 -13.08 16.63 -19.71
CA ILE A 304 -12.62 18.01 -19.51
C ILE A 304 -12.72 18.42 -18.05
N PRO A 305 -11.73 19.14 -17.50
CA PRO A 305 -11.87 19.78 -16.20
C PRO A 305 -13.04 20.78 -16.21
N ALA A 306 -13.77 20.88 -15.11
CA ALA A 306 -14.91 21.78 -15.01
C ALA A 306 -14.55 23.25 -15.28
N GLU A 307 -13.31 23.69 -15.01
CA GLU A 307 -12.88 25.05 -15.31
C GLU A 307 -12.90 25.35 -16.82
N GLN A 308 -12.67 24.33 -17.65
CA GLN A 308 -12.62 24.45 -19.10
C GLN A 308 -14.01 24.39 -19.74
N CYS A 309 -15.06 24.02 -19.00
CA CYS A 309 -16.43 23.91 -19.51
C CYS A 309 -16.94 25.22 -20.13
N LYS A 310 -16.56 26.39 -19.58
CA LYS A 310 -16.94 27.69 -20.16
C LYS A 310 -16.34 27.90 -21.55
N GLN A 311 -15.08 27.50 -21.73
CA GLN A 311 -14.39 27.60 -23.02
C GLN A 311 -15.01 26.64 -24.04
N VAL A 312 -15.25 25.39 -23.63
CA VAL A 312 -15.86 24.35 -24.49
C VAL A 312 -17.28 24.75 -24.89
N LYS A 313 -18.11 25.22 -23.96
CA LYS A 313 -19.46 25.75 -24.23
C LYS A 313 -19.44 26.87 -25.28
N LYS A 314 -18.47 27.78 -25.19
CA LYS A 314 -18.32 28.87 -26.18
C LYS A 314 -17.91 28.33 -27.55
N ALA A 315 -16.96 27.40 -27.61
CA ALA A 315 -16.49 26.80 -28.86
C ALA A 315 -17.58 26.00 -29.58
N LEU A 316 -18.30 25.12 -28.86
CA LEU A 316 -19.38 24.31 -29.43
C LEU A 316 -20.49 25.18 -30.04
N LYS A 317 -20.90 26.25 -29.34
CA LYS A 317 -21.91 27.20 -29.85
C LYS A 317 -21.44 27.97 -31.08
N GLN A 318 -20.13 28.23 -31.22
CA GLN A 318 -19.57 28.92 -32.38
C GLN A 318 -19.46 28.00 -33.60
N ILE A 319 -19.05 26.74 -33.40
CA ILE A 319 -18.86 25.76 -34.48
C ILE A 319 -20.20 25.22 -34.98
N PHE A 320 -21.17 25.00 -34.08
CA PHE A 320 -22.48 24.45 -34.39
C PHE A 320 -23.64 25.42 -34.03
N PRO A 321 -23.73 26.61 -34.66
CA PRO A 321 -24.65 27.67 -34.23
C PRO A 321 -26.13 27.38 -34.47
N LYS A 322 -26.45 26.40 -35.32
CA LYS A 322 -27.84 26.02 -35.69
C LYS A 322 -28.23 24.60 -35.25
N SER A 323 -27.32 23.88 -34.57
CA SER A 323 -27.54 22.50 -34.12
C SER A 323 -27.96 22.48 -32.66
N ASN A 324 -28.87 21.59 -32.27
CA ASN A 324 -29.24 21.37 -30.87
C ASN A 324 -28.19 20.52 -30.13
N ILE A 325 -26.91 20.90 -30.24
CA ILE A 325 -25.79 20.18 -29.64
C ILE A 325 -25.75 20.45 -28.13
N ALA A 326 -25.56 19.40 -27.33
CA ALA A 326 -25.41 19.53 -25.89
C ALA A 326 -24.12 20.29 -25.54
N VAL A 327 -24.20 21.15 -24.52
CA VAL A 327 -23.07 21.96 -24.04
C VAL A 327 -22.95 21.82 -22.53
N PRO A 328 -21.73 21.85 -21.97
CA PRO A 328 -21.55 21.65 -20.54
C PRO A 328 -22.21 22.79 -19.75
N THR A 329 -23.01 22.43 -18.75
CA THR A 329 -23.80 23.35 -17.91
C THR A 329 -23.27 23.49 -16.48
N ILE A 330 -22.23 22.74 -16.11
CA ILE A 330 -21.69 22.65 -14.75
C ILE A 330 -21.21 24.02 -14.25
N GLU A 331 -21.72 24.42 -13.09
CA GLU A 331 -21.29 25.64 -12.40
C GLU A 331 -20.31 25.29 -11.28
N ILE A 332 -19.17 25.97 -11.26
CA ILE A 332 -18.22 25.95 -10.14
C ILE A 332 -18.67 27.01 -9.13
N ARG A 333 -18.99 26.59 -7.92
CA ARG A 333 -19.33 27.48 -6.80
C ARG A 333 -18.16 27.52 -5.83
N LYS A 334 -17.63 28.71 -5.59
CA LYS A 334 -16.72 28.92 -4.46
C LYS A 334 -17.56 28.91 -3.19
N VAL A 335 -17.22 28.05 -2.25
CA VAL A 335 -17.88 28.07 -0.94
C VAL A 335 -17.56 29.41 -0.29
N LYS A 336 -18.59 30.09 0.25
CA LYS A 336 -18.55 31.51 0.63
C LYS A 336 -17.76 31.81 1.90
N GLU A 337 -17.29 30.80 2.63
CA GLU A 337 -16.68 30.99 3.95
C GLU A 337 -15.25 30.43 3.99
N LYS A 338 -14.37 31.14 4.71
CA LYS A 338 -13.01 30.67 5.01
C LYS A 338 -13.11 29.53 6.03
N ILE A 339 -13.31 28.33 5.53
CA ILE A 339 -13.27 27.10 6.33
C ILE A 339 -11.85 26.98 6.90
N LYS A 340 -11.74 26.88 8.22
CA LYS A 340 -10.45 26.68 8.88
C LYS A 340 -10.11 25.19 8.87
N PRO A 341 -8.84 24.80 8.65
CA PRO A 341 -8.39 23.42 8.84
C PRO A 341 -8.61 22.98 10.28
N GLN A 342 -9.15 21.78 10.44
CA GLN A 342 -9.13 21.03 11.69
C GLN A 342 -7.89 20.12 11.67
N PRO A 343 -6.90 20.31 12.55
CA PRO A 343 -5.74 19.44 12.60
C PRO A 343 -6.12 18.09 13.24
N CYS A 344 -5.71 17.01 12.57
CA CYS A 344 -6.02 15.64 12.94
C CYS A 344 -4.73 14.83 13.03
N LEU A 345 -4.50 14.19 14.18
CA LEU A 345 -3.30 13.39 14.44
C LEU A 345 -3.71 11.98 14.85
N ARG A 346 -3.17 10.96 14.20
CA ARG A 346 -3.36 9.56 14.60
C ARG A 346 -2.04 8.98 15.06
N VAL A 347 -1.97 8.45 16.28
CA VAL A 347 -0.77 7.77 16.81
C VAL A 347 -0.99 6.27 16.91
N TYR A 348 0.01 5.48 16.55
CA TYR A 348 -0.06 4.03 16.51
C TYR A 348 1.33 3.38 16.48
N SER A 349 1.38 2.09 16.78
CA SER A 349 2.61 1.29 16.75
C SER A 349 2.46 0.14 15.77
N VAL A 350 3.49 -0.10 14.97
CA VAL A 350 3.55 -1.19 14.00
C VAL A 350 4.60 -2.18 14.47
N LYS A 351 4.23 -3.45 14.52
CA LYS A 351 5.19 -4.53 14.71
C LYS A 351 5.79 -4.86 13.35
N GLU A 352 7.08 -4.60 13.14
CA GLU A 352 7.72 -5.07 11.92
C GLU A 352 8.04 -6.56 12.02
N ASP A 353 7.59 -7.34 11.04
CA ASP A 353 7.98 -8.74 10.84
C ASP A 353 9.34 -8.76 10.11
N ILE A 354 10.39 -8.21 10.73
CA ILE A 354 11.73 -8.31 10.15
C ILE A 354 12.24 -9.74 10.37
N SER A 355 12.08 -10.58 9.35
CA SER A 355 12.70 -11.90 9.29
C SER A 355 14.21 -11.81 8.98
N LEU A 356 14.98 -11.08 9.78
CA LEU A 356 16.45 -11.12 9.72
C LEU A 356 16.98 -12.09 10.78
N PRO A 357 17.67 -13.20 10.40
CA PRO A 357 18.07 -14.28 11.31
C PRO A 357 19.05 -13.92 12.45
N PHE A 358 19.43 -12.65 12.60
CA PHE A 358 20.49 -12.21 13.51
C PHE A 358 20.09 -11.09 14.49
N MET A 359 18.87 -10.57 14.42
CA MET A 359 18.34 -9.61 15.40
C MET A 359 17.17 -10.26 16.14
N MET A 360 17.34 -10.45 17.45
CA MET A 360 16.31 -11.01 18.34
C MET A 360 15.68 -9.88 19.15
N SER A 361 14.83 -9.09 18.51
CA SER A 361 13.74 -8.33 19.12
C SER A 361 12.68 -8.12 18.05
N ALA A 362 11.40 -8.14 18.43
CA ALA A 362 10.38 -7.56 17.57
C ALA A 362 10.58 -6.05 17.65
N ASP A 363 11.16 -5.44 16.61
CA ASP A 363 11.31 -4.00 16.57
C ASP A 363 9.92 -3.43 16.23
N TYR A 364 9.35 -2.74 17.21
CA TYR A 364 8.16 -1.94 17.00
C TYR A 364 8.63 -0.59 16.47
N GLU A 365 7.90 -0.06 15.50
CA GLU A 365 8.04 1.31 15.06
C GLU A 365 6.78 2.08 15.44
N ASP A 366 6.97 3.31 15.88
CA ASP A 366 5.94 4.13 16.50
C ASP A 366 5.81 5.42 15.68
N TYR A 367 4.57 5.74 15.30
CA TYR A 367 4.30 6.77 14.31
C TYR A 367 3.14 7.68 14.72
N ALA A 368 3.19 8.92 14.21
CA ALA A 368 2.08 9.85 14.20
C ALA A 368 1.77 10.29 12.76
N ASP A 369 0.56 10.03 12.29
CA ASP A 369 0.09 10.45 10.97
C ASP A 369 -0.74 11.74 11.10
N LEU A 370 -0.26 12.81 10.48
CA LEU A 370 -0.88 14.15 10.47
C LEU A 370 -1.65 14.40 9.18
N HIS A 371 -2.91 14.84 9.29
CA HIS A 371 -3.66 15.42 8.18
C HIS A 371 -4.52 16.60 8.64
N PHE A 372 -5.05 17.36 7.68
CA PHE A 372 -6.02 18.42 7.96
C PHE A 372 -7.38 18.06 7.38
N GLU A 373 -8.43 18.25 8.18
CA GLU A 373 -9.81 18.08 7.74
C GLU A 373 -10.41 19.44 7.39
N TYR A 374 -10.96 19.58 6.19
CA TYR A 374 -11.72 20.75 5.72
C TYR A 374 -13.14 20.34 5.36
N ASP A 375 -14.09 20.60 6.26
CA ASP A 375 -15.52 20.31 6.02
C ASP A 375 -15.75 18.84 5.56
N GLY A 376 -15.06 17.90 6.22
CA GLY A 376 -15.10 16.47 5.92
C GLY A 376 -14.21 16.00 4.77
N ILE A 377 -13.35 16.87 4.21
CA ILE A 377 -12.32 16.48 3.25
C ILE A 377 -10.97 16.42 3.96
N ASP A 378 -10.38 15.22 4.02
CA ASP A 378 -9.04 15.03 4.55
C ASP A 378 -7.99 15.37 3.50
N VAL A 379 -6.96 16.11 3.90
CA VAL A 379 -5.84 16.46 3.03
C VAL A 379 -4.51 16.31 3.75
N SER A 380 -3.57 15.62 3.09
CA SER A 380 -2.18 15.55 3.53
C SER A 380 -1.52 16.91 3.45
N PRO A 381 -0.68 17.28 4.45
CA PRO A 381 0.17 18.47 4.35
C PRO A 381 1.08 18.47 3.12
N HIS A 382 1.44 17.31 2.57
CA HIS A 382 2.26 17.17 1.36
C HIS A 382 1.51 17.50 0.06
N ASN A 383 0.17 17.48 0.08
CA ASN A 383 -0.62 17.87 -1.07
C ASN A 383 -0.38 19.37 -1.37
N THR A 384 -0.05 19.70 -2.62
CA THR A 384 0.29 21.07 -3.05
C THR A 384 -0.90 21.85 -3.63
N ASP A 385 -2.06 21.22 -3.76
CA ASP A 385 -3.27 21.83 -4.28
C ASP A 385 -3.74 22.93 -3.33
N LYS A 386 -3.94 24.13 -3.89
CA LYS A 386 -4.39 25.28 -3.11
C LYS A 386 -5.88 25.26 -2.80
N VAL A 387 -6.62 24.45 -3.54
CA VAL A 387 -8.07 24.41 -3.52
C VAL A 387 -8.52 22.96 -3.52
N LEU A 388 -9.23 22.57 -2.47
CA LEU A 388 -9.91 21.29 -2.39
C LEU A 388 -11.24 21.40 -3.15
N LYS A 389 -11.62 20.31 -3.80
CA LYS A 389 -12.84 20.23 -4.61
C LYS A 389 -13.73 19.14 -4.06
N ARG A 390 -15.04 19.40 -4.03
CA ARG A 390 -16.05 18.40 -3.70
C ARG A 390 -17.27 18.61 -4.58
N GLN A 391 -17.88 17.51 -4.99
CA GLN A 391 -19.13 17.53 -5.73
C GLN A 391 -20.32 17.59 -4.76
N VAL A 392 -21.19 18.58 -4.94
CA VAL A 392 -22.44 18.73 -4.17
C VAL A 392 -23.56 19.14 -5.15
N ASP A 393 -24.63 18.37 -5.21
CA ASP A 393 -25.85 18.65 -6.00
C ASP A 393 -25.60 19.09 -7.47
N GLY A 394 -24.69 18.40 -8.18
CA GLY A 394 -24.39 18.68 -9.60
C GLY A 394 -23.49 19.91 -9.84
N HIS A 395 -22.94 20.49 -8.78
CA HIS A 395 -21.98 21.58 -8.81
C HIS A 395 -20.67 21.16 -8.13
N ILE A 396 -19.57 21.84 -8.48
CA ILE A 396 -18.29 21.67 -7.78
C ILE A 396 -18.13 22.80 -6.79
N GLU A 397 -18.03 22.44 -5.52
CA GLU A 397 -17.61 23.30 -4.43
C GLU A 397 -16.08 23.38 -4.39
N GLN A 398 -15.56 24.59 -4.24
CA GLN A 398 -14.14 24.85 -4.08
C GLN A 398 -13.87 25.43 -2.68
N ILE A 399 -13.00 24.76 -1.92
CA ILE A 399 -12.55 25.17 -0.58
C ILE A 399 -11.08 25.60 -0.69
N THR A 400 -10.77 26.83 -0.31
CA THR A 400 -9.38 27.33 -0.34
C THR A 400 -8.67 26.94 0.96
N ARG A 401 -7.51 26.28 0.84
CA ARG A 401 -6.70 25.89 2.00
C ARG A 401 -5.99 27.09 2.63
N ASP A 402 -5.88 27.05 3.96
CA ASP A 402 -5.13 28.03 4.76
C ASP A 402 -3.76 27.47 5.14
N PHE A 403 -2.82 27.45 4.18
CA PHE A 403 -1.46 26.97 4.40
C PHE A 403 -0.73 27.68 5.54
N LYS A 404 -1.09 28.92 5.85
CA LYS A 404 -0.45 29.66 6.94
C LYS A 404 -0.83 29.07 8.28
N LEU A 405 -2.11 28.70 8.45
CA LEU A 405 -2.57 28.04 9.67
C LEU A 405 -2.09 26.58 9.73
N GLU A 406 -2.13 25.85 8.60
CA GLU A 406 -1.56 24.50 8.50
C GLU A 406 -0.09 24.47 8.95
N GLN A 407 0.74 25.39 8.42
CA GLN A 407 2.14 25.47 8.81
C GLN A 407 2.33 25.79 10.29
N ALA A 408 1.49 26.66 10.87
CA ALA A 408 1.58 26.99 12.29
C ALA A 408 1.31 25.76 13.20
N TRP A 409 0.41 24.86 12.77
CA TRP A 409 0.15 23.60 13.45
C TRP A 409 1.27 22.57 13.25
N ILE A 410 1.86 22.50 12.06
CA ILE A 410 3.03 21.66 11.81
C ILE A 410 4.20 22.12 12.70
N ASP A 411 4.43 23.43 12.79
CA ASP A 411 5.47 24.01 13.64
C ASP A 411 5.24 23.77 15.14
N SER A 412 3.98 23.59 15.60
CA SER A 412 3.71 23.20 16.99
C SER A 412 4.06 21.74 17.26
N ILE A 413 3.79 20.85 16.30
CA ILE A 413 4.13 19.43 16.39
C ILE A 413 5.65 19.23 16.39
N TYR A 414 6.41 19.94 15.55
CA TYR A 414 7.88 19.89 15.58
C TYR A 414 8.49 20.31 16.92
N LYS A 415 7.85 21.25 17.64
CA LYS A 415 8.31 21.65 18.99
C LYS A 415 8.08 20.58 20.05
N MET A 416 7.18 19.64 19.79
CA MET A 416 6.88 18.49 20.66
C MET A 416 7.78 17.28 20.32
N GLY A 417 8.82 17.45 19.52
CA GLY A 417 9.78 16.38 19.22
C GLY A 417 9.34 15.38 18.13
N LEU A 418 8.18 15.62 17.50
CA LEU A 418 7.70 14.84 16.36
C LEU A 418 8.27 15.41 15.07
N GLU A 419 9.14 14.66 14.39
CA GLU A 419 9.79 15.05 13.13
C GLU A 419 9.30 14.21 11.95
N LEU A 420 9.55 14.70 10.72
CA LEU A 420 9.15 14.02 9.49
C LEU A 420 9.95 12.74 9.29
N GLU A 421 9.24 11.62 9.09
CA GLU A 421 9.87 10.33 8.81
C GLU A 421 10.62 10.34 7.45
N ASP A 422 11.86 9.84 7.44
CA ASP A 422 12.71 9.78 6.24
C ASP A 422 12.45 8.51 5.42
N ILE A 423 11.28 8.46 4.78
CA ILE A 423 10.88 7.41 3.85
C ILE A 423 11.01 7.86 2.39
N MET A 424 11.25 6.88 1.49
CA MET A 424 11.40 7.13 0.05
C MET A 424 10.21 7.87 -0.56
N GLU A 425 8.99 7.59 -0.08
CA GLU A 425 7.77 8.22 -0.53
C GLU A 425 6.80 8.34 0.65
N GLN A 426 6.42 9.58 0.98
CA GLN A 426 5.43 9.87 2.01
C GLN A 426 4.03 9.46 1.53
N PRO A 427 3.18 8.90 2.41
CA PRO A 427 1.80 8.58 2.08
C PRO A 427 1.05 9.80 1.52
N SER A 428 0.17 9.56 0.55
CA SER A 428 -0.55 10.65 -0.13
C SER A 428 -1.64 11.27 0.73
N GLU A 429 -2.12 10.51 1.71
CA GLU A 429 -3.26 10.81 2.56
C GLU A 429 -2.89 11.59 3.83
N PHE A 430 -1.64 11.47 4.31
CA PHE A 430 -1.17 12.10 5.54
C PHE A 430 0.35 12.34 5.51
N MET A 431 0.85 13.11 6.46
CA MET A 431 2.28 13.30 6.74
C MET A 431 2.66 12.39 7.89
N ARG A 432 3.58 11.45 7.66
CA ARG A 432 4.05 10.53 8.70
C ARG A 432 5.21 11.12 9.48
N LEU A 433 5.08 11.07 10.80
CA LEU A 433 6.03 11.59 11.76
C LEU A 433 6.50 10.49 12.72
N TYR A 434 7.69 10.66 13.26
CA TYR A 434 8.24 9.86 14.35
C TYR A 434 8.73 10.78 15.48
N HIS A 435 8.89 10.23 16.68
CA HIS A 435 9.46 10.98 17.79
C HIS A 435 10.99 10.82 17.85
N VAL A 436 11.72 11.93 17.87
CA VAL A 436 13.20 11.93 17.84
C VAL A 436 13.86 11.25 19.05
N ASP A 437 13.19 11.29 20.20
CA ASP A 437 13.63 10.66 21.45
C ASP A 437 13.01 9.27 21.71
N TYR A 438 12.53 8.60 20.65
CA TYR A 438 11.97 7.25 20.68
C TYR A 438 10.98 7.06 21.86
N GLU A 439 11.20 6.05 22.70
CA GLU A 439 10.32 5.65 23.80
C GLU A 439 10.06 6.76 24.84
N HIS A 440 11.11 7.45 25.32
CA HIS A 440 10.95 8.53 26.31
C HIS A 440 10.10 9.67 25.76
N GLY A 441 10.37 10.00 24.50
CA GLY A 441 9.63 11.01 23.77
C GLY A 441 8.15 10.68 23.60
N TRP A 442 7.83 9.45 23.18
CA TRP A 442 6.44 9.02 23.03
C TRP A 442 5.66 9.00 24.34
N LEU A 443 6.30 8.61 25.44
CA LEU A 443 5.71 8.65 26.78
C LEU A 443 5.39 10.09 27.20
N ASP A 444 6.35 11.01 27.05
CA ASP A 444 6.15 12.42 27.37
C ASP A 444 5.09 13.07 26.46
N PHE A 445 5.11 12.76 25.16
CA PHE A 445 4.13 13.22 24.20
C PHE A 445 2.71 12.78 24.59
N SER A 446 2.54 11.52 24.96
CA SER A 446 1.27 10.95 25.37
C SER A 446 0.75 11.55 26.68
N ASP A 447 1.64 11.68 27.68
CA ASP A 447 1.32 12.20 29.02
C ASP A 447 1.01 13.71 29.02
N LYS A 448 1.78 14.52 28.29
CA LYS A 448 1.75 16.00 28.39
C LYS A 448 1.19 16.68 27.14
N ASP A 449 1.63 16.24 25.96
CA ASP A 449 1.32 16.95 24.72
C ASP A 449 -0.06 16.58 24.18
N VAL A 450 -0.48 15.31 24.23
CA VAL A 450 -1.81 14.89 23.77
C VAL A 450 -2.95 15.64 24.49
N PRO A 451 -2.96 15.78 25.84
CA PRO A 451 -3.95 16.60 26.53
C PRO A 451 -3.92 18.07 26.08
N THR A 452 -2.72 18.62 25.88
CA THR A 452 -2.52 20.01 25.42
C THR A 452 -3.09 20.21 24.01
N LEU A 453 -2.76 19.32 23.07
CA LEU A 453 -3.27 19.33 21.70
C LEU A 453 -4.80 19.27 21.68
N ARG A 454 -5.41 18.35 22.45
CA ARG A 454 -6.87 18.24 22.57
C ARG A 454 -7.49 19.54 23.10
N ALA A 455 -6.87 20.19 24.08
CA ALA A 455 -7.34 21.47 24.62
C ALA A 455 -7.22 22.62 23.61
N GLU A 456 -6.22 22.59 22.73
CA GLU A 456 -6.04 23.53 21.62
C GLU A 456 -6.98 23.25 20.43
N GLY A 457 -7.77 22.19 20.53
CA GLY A 457 -8.80 21.83 19.56
C GLY A 457 -8.36 20.79 18.53
N TRP A 458 -7.23 20.09 18.72
CA TRP A 458 -6.84 18.97 17.84
C TRP A 458 -7.74 17.76 17.97
N LYS A 459 -7.92 17.05 16.87
CA LYS A 459 -8.54 15.73 16.83
C LYS A 459 -7.44 14.66 16.90
N VAL A 460 -7.09 14.26 18.13
CA VAL A 460 -6.05 13.23 18.37
C VAL A 460 -6.69 11.85 18.59
N THR A 461 -6.40 10.93 17.68
CA THR A 461 -6.83 9.53 17.73
C THR A 461 -5.68 8.65 18.16
N ILE A 462 -5.84 7.93 19.27
CA ILE A 462 -4.87 6.92 19.73
C ILE A 462 -5.37 5.57 19.26
N ASP A 463 -4.57 4.88 18.45
CA ASP A 463 -4.90 3.54 18.00
C ASP A 463 -4.68 2.52 19.13
N PRO A 464 -5.52 1.48 19.27
CA PRO A 464 -5.32 0.45 20.29
C PRO A 464 -3.98 -0.29 20.22
N SER A 465 -3.28 -0.24 19.08
CA SER A 465 -1.92 -0.77 18.94
C SER A 465 -0.84 0.10 19.58
N PHE A 466 -1.14 1.36 19.89
CA PHE A 466 -0.16 2.32 20.39
C PHE A 466 0.33 1.93 21.79
N ARG A 467 1.60 1.56 21.88
CA ARG A 467 2.21 1.00 23.11
C ARG A 467 2.57 2.03 24.19
N PHE A 468 2.40 3.33 23.90
CA PHE A 468 2.72 4.42 24.83
C PHE A 468 1.47 5.23 25.20
N ASP A 469 0.28 4.63 25.16
CA ASP A 469 -0.95 5.27 25.63
C ASP A 469 -0.91 5.45 27.15
N VAL A 470 -0.61 6.68 27.59
CA VAL A 470 -0.49 7.02 29.01
C VAL A 470 -1.88 7.40 29.51
N VAL A 471 -2.46 6.52 30.32
CA VAL A 471 -3.78 6.72 30.90
C VAL A 471 -3.69 7.45 32.24
N ASN A 472 -4.66 8.32 32.48
CA ASN A 472 -4.73 9.09 33.71
C ASN A 472 -5.18 8.23 34.89
N VAL A 473 -4.53 8.39 36.05
CA VAL A 473 -4.89 7.71 37.29
C VAL A 473 -5.86 8.58 38.08
N ASP A 474 -7.08 8.10 38.31
CA ASP A 474 -8.12 8.85 39.04
C ASP A 474 -7.89 8.88 40.54
N ALA A 475 -7.49 7.73 41.11
CA ALA A 475 -7.24 7.58 42.53
C ALA A 475 -6.31 6.41 42.82
N TRP A 476 -5.65 6.45 43.98
CA TRP A 476 -4.90 5.33 44.54
C TRP A 476 -5.73 4.63 45.61
N TYR A 477 -5.63 3.31 45.69
CA TYR A 477 -6.32 2.52 46.71
C TYR A 477 -5.40 1.52 47.38
N ALA A 478 -5.75 1.17 48.61
CA ALA A 478 -5.19 0.05 49.34
C ALA A 478 -6.33 -0.74 50.01
N ASP A 479 -6.38 -2.06 49.80
CA ASP A 479 -7.34 -2.95 50.47
C ASP A 479 -6.62 -3.85 51.47
N LEU A 480 -7.10 -3.83 52.72
CA LEU A 480 -6.55 -4.62 53.82
C LEU A 480 -7.51 -5.73 54.24
N GLN A 481 -7.07 -6.97 54.15
CA GLN A 481 -7.85 -8.13 54.55
C GLN A 481 -7.20 -8.82 55.76
N ASP A 482 -7.88 -8.75 56.92
CA ASP A 482 -7.44 -9.41 58.15
C ASP A 482 -7.98 -10.86 58.19
N ASN A 483 -7.10 -11.82 58.45
CA ASN A 483 -7.46 -13.25 58.48
C ASN A 483 -8.10 -13.66 59.82
N ASN A 484 -9.18 -12.99 60.23
CA ASN A 484 -10.02 -13.35 61.38
C ASN A 484 -9.25 -13.81 62.64
N GLY A 485 -8.13 -13.13 62.96
CA GLY A 485 -7.33 -13.41 64.17
C GLY A 485 -6.05 -14.22 63.98
N GLY A 486 -5.65 -14.58 62.75
CA GLY A 486 -4.33 -15.13 62.46
C GLY A 486 -3.19 -14.09 62.53
N ASP A 487 -1.93 -14.56 62.56
CA ASP A 487 -0.71 -13.72 62.63
C ASP A 487 -0.37 -12.96 61.32
N TRP A 488 -1.26 -13.01 60.32
CA TRP A 488 -1.03 -12.52 58.97
C TRP A 488 -2.22 -11.69 58.48
N PHE A 489 -1.94 -10.68 57.66
CA PHE A 489 -2.92 -9.93 56.90
C PHE A 489 -2.48 -9.82 55.44
N ASN A 490 -3.43 -9.62 54.53
CA ASN A 490 -3.18 -9.41 53.12
C ASN A 490 -3.37 -7.93 52.78
N LEU A 491 -2.45 -7.39 51.99
CA LEU A 491 -2.48 -6.03 51.45
C LEU A 491 -2.58 -6.10 49.92
N GLU A 492 -3.59 -5.45 49.36
CA GLU A 492 -3.66 -5.12 47.95
C GLU A 492 -3.40 -3.63 47.78
N LEU A 493 -2.63 -3.26 46.76
CA LEU A 493 -2.33 -1.86 46.46
C LEU A 493 -2.45 -1.66 44.95
N GLY A 494 -3.17 -0.61 44.57
CA GLY A 494 -3.46 -0.36 43.17
C GLY A 494 -3.90 1.05 42.87
N VAL A 495 -4.32 1.23 41.62
CA VAL A 495 -4.86 2.46 41.07
C VAL A 495 -6.24 2.24 40.50
N LYS A 496 -7.04 3.30 40.53
CA LYS A 496 -8.32 3.37 39.87
C LYS A 496 -8.17 4.15 38.56
N ILE A 497 -8.63 3.54 37.47
CA ILE A 497 -8.64 4.13 36.13
C ILE A 497 -10.08 4.01 35.62
N GLU A 498 -10.75 5.14 35.42
CA GLU A 498 -12.18 5.24 35.17
C GLU A 498 -13.02 4.56 36.26
N GLU A 499 -13.63 3.40 35.97
CA GLU A 499 -14.37 2.60 36.96
C GLU A 499 -13.65 1.29 37.33
N GLU A 500 -12.46 1.05 36.78
CA GLU A 500 -11.70 -0.17 36.97
C GLU A 500 -10.67 -0.02 38.09
N MET A 501 -10.54 -1.05 38.93
CA MET A 501 -9.55 -1.14 40.02
C MET A 501 -8.44 -2.09 39.60
N ILE A 502 -7.22 -1.59 39.47
CA ILE A 502 -6.08 -2.34 38.95
C ILE A 502 -5.00 -2.46 40.02
N SER A 503 -4.68 -3.69 40.41
CA SER A 503 -3.60 -3.98 41.34
C SER A 503 -2.24 -3.72 40.71
N LEU A 504 -1.39 -2.94 41.39
CA LEU A 504 -0.04 -2.60 40.93
C LEU A 504 1.03 -3.57 41.46
N LEU A 505 0.71 -4.37 42.46
CA LEU A 505 1.68 -5.28 43.08
C LEU A 505 2.30 -6.29 42.08
N PRO A 506 1.54 -6.96 41.20
CA PRO A 506 2.11 -7.86 40.19
C PRO A 506 3.06 -7.14 39.23
N VAL A 507 2.68 -5.93 38.81
CA VAL A 507 3.49 -5.09 37.90
C VAL A 507 4.80 -4.68 38.57
N LEU A 508 4.75 -4.24 39.83
CA LEU A 508 5.93 -3.88 40.62
C LEU A 508 6.85 -5.07 40.86
N VAL A 509 6.31 -6.25 41.16
CA VAL A 509 7.13 -7.47 41.34
C VAL A 509 7.84 -7.86 40.05
N ASN A 510 7.14 -7.82 38.90
CA ASN A 510 7.76 -8.08 37.60
C ASN A 510 8.87 -7.05 37.31
N PHE A 511 8.61 -5.76 37.56
CA PHE A 511 9.61 -4.70 37.43
C PHE A 511 10.86 -4.98 38.28
N ILE A 512 10.69 -5.29 39.58
CA ILE A 512 11.79 -5.62 40.49
C ILE A 512 12.60 -6.81 39.96
N GLN A 513 11.95 -7.87 39.50
CA GLN A 513 12.62 -9.04 38.94
C GLN A 513 13.46 -8.69 37.69
N GLN A 514 12.93 -7.85 36.81
CA GLN A 514 13.64 -7.40 35.60
C GLN A 514 14.86 -6.54 35.95
N GLN A 515 14.71 -5.53 36.81
CA GLN A 515 15.81 -4.67 37.24
C GLN A 515 16.88 -5.43 38.05
N THR A 516 16.48 -6.42 38.85
CA THR A 516 17.41 -7.28 39.58
C THR A 516 18.25 -8.14 38.61
N ARG A 517 17.61 -8.71 37.57
CA ARG A 517 18.33 -9.45 36.52
C ARG A 517 19.29 -8.55 35.74
N ALA A 518 18.89 -7.30 35.49
CA ALA A 518 19.71 -6.30 34.81
C ALA A 518 20.79 -5.66 35.72
N LYS A 519 20.73 -5.87 37.04
CA LYS A 519 21.61 -5.26 38.06
C LYS A 519 21.54 -3.74 38.12
N THR A 520 20.35 -3.19 37.91
CA THR A 520 20.06 -1.74 37.84
C THR A 520 19.16 -1.25 38.96
N LEU A 521 18.67 -2.16 39.83
CA LEU A 521 17.70 -1.84 40.88
C LEU A 521 18.24 -0.80 41.89
N ASP A 522 19.48 -0.95 42.35
CA ASP A 522 20.08 0.00 43.29
C ASP A 522 20.19 1.40 42.67
N THR A 523 20.60 1.48 41.40
CA THR A 523 20.68 2.75 40.65
C THR A 523 19.30 3.40 40.46
N PHE A 524 18.27 2.60 40.22
CA PHE A 524 16.89 3.07 40.14
C PHE A 524 16.41 3.66 41.49
N LEU A 525 16.73 2.99 42.60
CA LEU A 525 16.40 3.45 43.95
C LEU A 525 17.21 4.68 44.42
N GLU A 526 18.17 5.17 43.63
CA GLU A 526 18.88 6.43 43.89
C GLU A 526 18.27 7.64 43.15
N GLN A 527 17.31 7.43 42.24
CA GLN A 527 16.65 8.51 41.49
C GLN A 527 15.84 9.44 42.41
N HIS A 528 15.51 10.65 41.95
CA HIS A 528 14.70 11.60 42.74
C HIS A 528 13.21 11.22 42.76
N ASP A 529 12.53 11.46 43.89
CA ASP A 529 11.10 11.13 44.07
C ASP A 529 10.17 11.84 43.09
N ASP A 530 10.57 13.01 42.59
CA ASP A 530 9.82 13.82 41.63
C ASP A 530 9.95 13.33 40.18
N GLU A 531 10.81 12.35 39.90
CA GLU A 531 10.96 11.81 38.55
C GLU A 531 9.69 11.05 38.13
N PRO A 532 9.19 11.29 36.91
CA PRO A 532 8.06 10.54 36.38
C PRO A 532 8.49 9.09 36.19
N PHE A 533 7.74 8.17 36.78
CA PHE A 533 7.94 6.74 36.56
C PHE A 533 6.76 6.18 35.77
N PHE A 534 7.04 5.63 34.60
CA PHE A 534 6.04 5.02 33.74
C PHE A 534 6.03 3.51 33.94
N MET A 535 4.83 2.94 34.09
CA MET A 535 4.64 1.51 34.27
C MET A 535 3.64 0.97 33.26
N THR A 536 3.99 -0.13 32.60
CA THR A 536 3.08 -0.85 31.70
C THR A 536 2.25 -1.86 32.51
N LEU A 537 0.94 -1.75 32.42
CA LEU A 537 -0.03 -2.68 33.00
C LEU A 537 -0.09 -3.98 32.19
N ASP A 538 -0.66 -5.04 32.77
CA ASP A 538 -0.76 -6.35 32.13
C ASP A 538 -1.59 -6.35 30.83
N ASP A 539 -2.48 -5.37 30.66
CA ASP A 539 -3.30 -5.17 29.46
C ASP A 539 -2.64 -4.27 28.41
N GLY A 540 -1.42 -3.77 28.67
CA GLY A 540 -0.63 -2.95 27.76
C GLY A 540 -0.79 -1.43 27.96
N ARG A 541 -1.75 -0.96 28.76
CA ARG A 541 -1.87 0.48 29.08
C ARG A 541 -0.64 0.94 29.88
N VAL A 542 -0.26 2.21 29.72
CA VAL A 542 0.83 2.80 30.50
C VAL A 542 0.26 3.77 31.52
N ILE A 543 0.75 3.72 32.76
CA ILE A 543 0.41 4.71 33.78
C ILE A 543 1.64 5.52 34.16
N ARG A 544 1.43 6.80 34.46
CA ARG A 544 2.42 7.64 35.11
C ARG A 544 2.19 7.60 36.62
N VAL A 545 3.23 7.26 37.37
CA VAL A 545 3.25 7.30 38.83
C VAL A 545 4.39 8.18 39.32
N GLU A 546 4.21 8.75 40.50
CA GLU A 546 5.28 9.47 41.20
C GLU A 546 6.23 8.43 41.80
N LEU A 547 7.53 8.52 41.48
CA LEU A 547 8.51 7.54 41.93
C LEU A 547 8.51 7.42 43.46
N GLY A 548 8.42 8.54 44.19
CA GLY A 548 8.36 8.52 45.66
C GLY A 548 7.23 7.67 46.22
N LYS A 549 6.06 7.64 45.57
CA LYS A 549 4.90 6.84 46.01
C LYS A 549 5.16 5.33 45.89
N VAL A 550 5.81 4.91 44.81
CA VAL A 550 6.08 3.49 44.56
C VAL A 550 7.39 3.01 45.17
N ARG A 551 8.36 3.90 45.42
CA ARG A 551 9.67 3.56 45.98
C ARG A 551 9.54 2.80 47.29
N HIS A 552 8.73 3.29 48.23
CA HIS A 552 8.56 2.64 49.53
C HIS A 552 7.92 1.26 49.42
N ILE A 553 7.04 1.06 48.44
CA ILE A 553 6.47 -0.25 48.15
C ILE A 553 7.55 -1.18 47.60
N ILE A 554 8.37 -0.69 46.67
CA ILE A 554 9.50 -1.43 46.10
C ILE A 554 10.51 -1.79 47.19
N GLU A 555 10.93 -0.85 48.03
CA GLU A 555 11.83 -1.06 49.17
C GLU A 555 11.29 -2.12 50.13
N THR A 556 9.99 -2.05 50.44
CA THR A 556 9.30 -3.06 51.27
C THR A 556 9.36 -4.44 50.60
N LEU A 557 9.03 -4.53 49.30
CA LEU A 557 9.08 -5.79 48.56
C LEU A 557 10.49 -6.36 48.44
N VAL A 558 11.51 -5.50 48.32
CA VAL A 558 12.92 -5.88 48.28
C VAL A 558 13.40 -6.36 49.65
N GLU A 559 13.05 -5.67 50.74
CA GLU A 559 13.37 -6.08 52.11
C GLU A 559 12.80 -7.47 52.44
N LEU A 560 11.61 -7.77 51.91
CA LEU A 560 10.95 -9.06 52.08
C LEU A 560 11.66 -10.23 51.36
N TYR A 561 12.53 -9.94 50.38
CA TYR A 561 13.35 -10.87 49.60
C TYR A 561 12.72 -12.25 49.31
N ASP A 562 11.42 -12.28 49.01
CA ASP A 562 10.71 -13.47 48.57
C ASP A 562 10.11 -13.23 47.18
N PRO A 563 10.62 -13.86 46.11
CA PRO A 563 10.00 -13.80 44.80
C PRO A 563 8.56 -14.39 44.75
N ASN A 564 8.09 -15.01 45.85
CA ASN A 564 6.72 -15.48 46.04
C ASN A 564 5.94 -14.66 47.10
N ALA A 565 6.31 -13.40 47.33
CA ALA A 565 5.65 -12.54 48.33
C ALA A 565 4.14 -12.32 48.07
N LEU A 566 3.69 -12.53 46.82
CA LEU A 566 2.29 -12.45 46.44
C LEU A 566 1.58 -13.81 46.60
N ASP A 567 0.35 -13.78 47.11
CA ASP A 567 -0.52 -14.95 47.08
C ASP A 567 -1.11 -15.22 45.68
N LEU A 568 -1.94 -16.26 45.55
CA LEU A 568 -2.56 -16.65 44.26
C LEU A 568 -3.50 -15.58 43.70
N GLU A 569 -3.92 -14.59 44.50
CA GLU A 569 -4.77 -13.47 44.09
C GLU A 569 -3.94 -12.21 43.81
N GLY A 570 -2.60 -12.28 43.89
CA GLY A 570 -1.72 -11.13 43.66
C GLY A 570 -1.61 -10.17 44.84
N LYS A 571 -2.03 -10.58 46.05
CA LYS A 571 -1.97 -9.76 47.26
C LYS A 571 -0.69 -10.02 48.06
N LEU A 572 -0.16 -8.98 48.68
CA LEU A 572 1.02 -9.08 49.54
C LEU A 572 0.64 -9.61 50.91
N ARG A 573 1.20 -10.75 51.30
CA ARG A 573 0.94 -11.34 52.63
C ARG A 573 1.99 -10.89 53.63
N LEU A 574 1.57 -10.08 54.61
CA LEU A 574 2.45 -9.50 55.62
C LEU A 574 2.17 -10.07 57.00
N SER A 575 3.24 -10.25 57.78
CA SER A 575 3.12 -10.64 59.18
C SER A 575 2.66 -9.44 60.02
N ARG A 576 1.93 -9.69 61.12
CA ARG A 576 1.57 -8.63 62.08
C ARG A 576 2.78 -7.81 62.57
N TYR A 577 3.97 -8.43 62.67
CA TYR A 577 5.20 -7.73 63.07
C TYR A 577 5.64 -6.64 62.07
N GLN A 578 5.19 -6.74 60.82
CA GLN A 578 5.51 -5.79 59.74
C GLN A 578 4.47 -4.68 59.61
N ALA A 579 3.44 -4.64 60.47
CA ALA A 579 2.37 -3.65 60.40
C ALA A 579 2.88 -2.19 60.44
N ASN A 580 4.03 -1.92 61.06
CA ASN A 580 4.61 -0.58 61.09
C ASN A 580 4.98 -0.04 59.69
N GLN A 581 5.21 -0.90 58.69
CA GLN A 581 5.42 -0.50 57.28
C GLN A 581 4.15 0.10 56.65
N LEU A 582 2.96 -0.09 57.25
CA LEU A 582 1.73 0.54 56.77
C LEU A 582 1.68 2.05 57.07
N ASN A 583 2.37 2.51 58.13
CA ASN A 583 2.38 3.93 58.50
C ASN A 583 3.07 4.78 57.43
N THR A 584 4.14 4.26 56.82
CA THR A 584 4.84 4.91 55.71
C THR A 584 3.99 4.96 54.43
N LEU A 585 3.14 3.97 54.19
CA LEU A 585 2.18 4.01 53.08
C LEU A 585 1.04 5.02 53.32
N GLY A 586 0.62 5.20 54.57
CA GLY A 586 -0.44 6.15 54.94
C GLY A 586 -0.12 7.62 54.68
N GLU A 587 1.15 7.99 54.49
CA GLU A 587 1.56 9.35 54.11
C GLU A 587 1.28 9.68 52.64
N THR A 588 1.05 8.67 51.82
CA THR A 588 0.56 8.84 50.45
C THR A 588 -0.97 8.93 50.47
N ASN A 589 -1.58 9.86 49.73
CA ASN A 589 -3.05 10.10 49.68
C ASN A 589 -3.84 8.89 49.12
N MET A 590 -3.79 7.74 49.78
CA MET A 590 -4.43 6.49 49.40
C MET A 590 -5.80 6.35 50.07
N GLN A 591 -6.74 5.77 49.33
CA GLN A 591 -8.03 5.40 49.88
C GLN A 591 -7.93 3.98 50.47
N TRP A 592 -8.00 3.90 51.81
CA TRP A 592 -8.00 2.63 52.53
C TRP A 592 -9.39 1.99 52.51
N ALA A 593 -9.44 0.72 52.12
CA ALA A 593 -10.63 -0.13 52.16
C ALA A 593 -10.38 -1.39 53.01
N GLY A 594 -11.46 -2.09 53.36
CA GLY A 594 -11.39 -3.34 54.12
C GLY A 594 -11.27 -3.15 55.64
N SER A 595 -10.44 -3.96 56.28
CA SER A 595 -10.27 -3.99 57.74
C SER A 595 -9.31 -2.90 58.22
N ASN A 596 -9.77 -2.06 59.16
CA ASN A 596 -8.92 -1.07 59.83
C ASN A 596 -8.00 -1.66 60.92
N ALA A 597 -8.13 -2.96 61.22
CA ALA A 597 -7.40 -3.57 62.33
C ALA A 597 -5.86 -3.51 62.18
N PRO A 598 -5.26 -3.75 60.99
CA PRO A 598 -3.82 -3.61 60.80
C PRO A 598 -3.33 -2.16 60.95
N LEU A 599 -4.09 -1.17 60.46
CA LEU A 599 -3.76 0.25 60.58
C LEU A 599 -3.76 0.71 62.05
N LEU A 600 -4.82 0.39 62.79
CA LEU A 600 -4.89 0.69 64.23
C LEU A 600 -3.77 0.02 65.02
N PHE A 601 -3.32 -1.16 64.58
CA PHE A 601 -2.20 -1.85 65.19
C PHE A 601 -0.86 -1.17 64.87
N ALA A 602 -0.65 -0.74 63.63
CA ALA A 602 0.51 0.03 63.20
C ALA A 602 0.63 1.37 63.96
N GLU A 603 -0.48 2.10 64.13
CA GLU A 603 -0.52 3.32 64.94
C GLU A 603 -0.15 3.06 66.40
N LYS A 604 -0.70 1.97 66.99
CA LYS A 604 -0.39 1.58 68.37
C LYS A 604 1.09 1.24 68.55
N LEU A 605 1.71 0.60 67.57
CA LEU A 605 3.14 0.29 67.54
C LEU A 605 4.01 1.55 67.41
N ALA A 606 3.68 2.46 66.48
CA ALA A 606 4.42 3.71 66.29
C ALA A 606 4.35 4.65 67.52
N GLY A 607 3.23 4.62 68.25
CA GLY A 607 3.04 5.39 69.48
C GLY A 607 3.79 4.85 70.71
N PHE A 608 4.44 3.69 70.61
CA PHE A 608 5.13 3.06 71.73
C PHE A 608 6.42 3.81 72.11
N LYS A 609 6.59 4.13 73.40
CA LYS A 609 7.79 4.83 73.92
C LYS A 609 8.55 4.01 74.95
N GLU A 610 7.85 3.35 75.87
CA GLU A 610 8.45 2.54 76.93
C GLU A 610 7.48 1.46 77.41
N ILE A 611 8.04 0.36 77.94
CA ILE A 611 7.26 -0.70 78.57
C ILE A 611 6.77 -0.20 79.93
N SER A 612 5.46 -0.16 80.12
CA SER A 612 4.86 0.27 81.39
C SER A 612 5.11 -0.78 82.49
N PRO A 613 5.57 -0.37 83.68
CA PRO A 613 5.71 -1.28 84.81
C PRO A 613 4.37 -1.89 85.22
N VAL A 614 4.35 -3.19 85.44
CA VAL A 614 3.14 -3.94 85.82
C VAL A 614 3.21 -4.39 87.27
N THR A 615 2.11 -4.20 87.99
CA THR A 615 2.03 -4.65 89.39
C THR A 615 2.09 -6.17 89.49
N VAL A 616 2.95 -6.68 90.37
CA VAL A 616 3.08 -8.11 90.67
C VAL A 616 1.74 -8.68 91.15
N PRO A 617 1.33 -9.88 90.68
CA PRO A 617 0.09 -10.52 91.14
C PRO A 617 0.09 -10.75 92.65
N LYS A 618 -1.03 -10.46 93.30
CA LYS A 618 -1.18 -10.62 94.76
C LYS A 618 -1.05 -12.07 95.20
N THR A 619 -1.37 -13.00 94.31
CA THR A 619 -1.33 -14.45 94.53
C THR A 619 0.06 -15.05 94.37
N LEU A 620 1.05 -14.30 93.88
CA LEU A 620 2.42 -14.78 93.72
C LEU A 620 3.12 -14.90 95.08
N LYS A 621 3.44 -16.12 95.50
CA LYS A 621 4.18 -16.40 96.74
C LYS A 621 5.70 -16.35 96.55
N ALA A 622 6.19 -15.30 95.88
CA ALA A 622 7.61 -15.07 95.62
C ALA A 622 7.89 -13.57 95.44
N SER A 623 9.11 -13.14 95.73
CA SER A 623 9.57 -11.77 95.46
C SER A 623 10.35 -11.74 94.15
N LEU A 624 9.90 -10.93 93.19
CA LEU A 624 10.61 -10.74 91.93
C LEU A 624 11.83 -9.85 92.14
N ARG A 625 12.98 -10.26 91.60
CA ARG A 625 14.16 -9.40 91.47
C ARG A 625 13.91 -8.33 90.38
N PRO A 626 14.66 -7.21 90.34
CA PRO A 626 14.43 -6.14 89.38
C PRO A 626 14.36 -6.60 87.91
N TYR A 627 15.26 -7.50 87.49
CA TYR A 627 15.23 -8.04 86.13
C TYR A 627 14.06 -9.02 85.88
N GLN A 628 13.55 -9.70 86.91
CA GLN A 628 12.37 -10.57 86.80
C GLN A 628 11.08 -9.75 86.72
N GLN A 629 11.05 -8.59 87.38
CA GLN A 629 9.98 -7.60 87.21
C GLN A 629 9.98 -7.09 85.76
N GLN A 630 11.14 -6.71 85.21
CA GLN A 630 11.25 -6.32 83.80
C GLN A 630 10.77 -7.42 82.85
N GLY A 631 11.09 -8.68 83.14
CA GLY A 631 10.57 -9.82 82.38
C GLY A 631 9.03 -9.95 82.44
N LEU A 632 8.42 -9.73 83.61
CA LEU A 632 6.96 -9.68 83.75
C LEU A 632 6.35 -8.52 82.96
N ASP A 633 6.95 -7.33 83.04
CA ASP A 633 6.52 -6.12 82.33
C ASP A 633 6.55 -6.36 80.82
N TRP A 634 7.63 -6.98 80.32
CA TRP A 634 7.79 -7.35 78.91
C TRP A 634 6.76 -8.38 78.45
N LEU A 635 6.50 -9.43 79.23
CA LEU A 635 5.49 -10.45 78.87
C LEU A 635 4.07 -9.85 78.83
N GLN A 636 3.76 -8.91 79.73
CA GLN A 636 2.47 -8.22 79.74
C GLN A 636 2.34 -7.23 78.56
N PHE A 637 3.43 -6.56 78.20
CA PHE A 637 3.51 -5.77 76.97
C PHE A 637 3.24 -6.61 75.72
N LEU A 638 3.92 -7.74 75.56
CA LEU A 638 3.71 -8.63 74.40
C LEU A 638 2.22 -9.01 74.27
N ARG A 639 1.61 -9.41 75.39
CA ARG A 639 0.19 -9.74 75.44
C ARG A 639 -0.71 -8.56 75.10
N GLU A 640 -0.43 -7.37 75.64
CA GLU A 640 -1.23 -6.16 75.37
C GLU A 640 -1.19 -5.76 73.89
N TYR A 641 -0.07 -6.01 73.24
CA TYR A 641 0.15 -5.75 71.81
C TYR A 641 -0.16 -6.98 70.94
N LYS A 642 -0.69 -8.08 71.50
CA LYS A 642 -0.96 -9.34 70.76
C LYS A 642 0.25 -9.84 69.97
N LEU A 643 1.45 -9.65 70.51
CA LEU A 643 2.71 -10.13 69.98
C LEU A 643 3.11 -11.43 70.67
N SER A 644 3.89 -12.26 69.96
CA SER A 644 4.57 -13.41 70.56
C SER A 644 6.04 -13.09 70.76
N GLY A 645 6.69 -13.76 71.72
CA GLY A 645 8.10 -13.56 72.00
C GLY A 645 8.74 -14.76 72.67
N ILE A 646 10.06 -14.86 72.56
CA ILE A 646 10.86 -15.91 73.20
C ILE A 646 11.52 -15.31 74.43
N LEU A 647 11.16 -15.80 75.61
CA LEU A 647 11.84 -15.43 76.85
C LEU A 647 13.19 -16.16 76.94
N ALA A 648 14.23 -15.55 76.39
CA ALA A 648 15.55 -16.17 76.16
C ALA A 648 16.58 -15.91 77.28
N ASP A 649 16.15 -15.65 78.52
CA ASP A 649 17.06 -15.46 79.65
C ASP A 649 18.02 -16.66 79.84
N GLU A 650 19.22 -16.42 80.36
CA GLU A 650 20.17 -17.48 80.72
C GLU A 650 19.60 -18.49 81.75
N MET A 651 20.24 -19.67 81.84
CA MET A 651 19.87 -20.67 82.83
C MET A 651 20.08 -20.11 84.25
N GLY A 652 19.05 -20.24 85.10
CA GLY A 652 19.09 -19.78 86.50
C GLY A 652 18.51 -18.38 86.76
N LEU A 653 18.19 -17.59 85.72
CA LEU A 653 17.55 -16.27 85.90
C LEU A 653 16.05 -16.34 86.25
N GLY A 654 15.45 -17.53 86.17
CA GLY A 654 14.09 -17.76 86.67
C GLY A 654 12.97 -17.44 85.68
N LYS A 655 13.12 -17.82 84.41
CA LYS A 655 12.05 -17.76 83.39
C LYS A 655 10.72 -18.33 83.87
N THR A 656 10.76 -19.41 84.65
CA THR A 656 9.59 -20.06 85.23
C THR A 656 8.83 -19.12 86.18
N VAL A 657 9.52 -18.40 87.07
CA VAL A 657 8.83 -17.49 88.01
C VAL A 657 8.25 -16.28 87.29
N GLN A 658 8.92 -15.77 86.25
CA GLN A 658 8.41 -14.70 85.40
C GLN A 658 7.16 -15.14 84.63
N THR A 659 7.18 -16.35 84.04
CA THR A 659 6.05 -16.93 83.32
C THR A 659 4.86 -17.18 84.25
N ILE A 660 5.08 -17.73 85.45
CA ILE A 660 4.03 -17.92 86.46
C ILE A 660 3.45 -16.58 86.88
N ALA A 661 4.28 -15.55 87.10
CA ALA A 661 3.80 -14.21 87.42
C ALA A 661 2.94 -13.63 86.28
N HIS A 662 3.31 -13.85 85.01
CA HIS A 662 2.49 -13.45 83.87
C HIS A 662 1.13 -14.16 83.85
N ILE A 663 1.11 -15.49 84.01
CA ILE A 663 -0.12 -16.30 84.02
C ILE A 663 -1.04 -15.89 85.17
N LEU A 664 -0.48 -15.72 86.38
CA LEU A 664 -1.25 -15.25 87.54
C LEU A 664 -1.82 -13.85 87.31
N LYS A 665 -1.08 -12.98 86.60
CA LYS A 665 -1.57 -11.65 86.23
C LYS A 665 -2.78 -11.73 85.30
N GLU A 666 -2.71 -12.57 84.27
CA GLU A 666 -3.84 -12.80 83.35
C GLU A 666 -5.06 -13.38 84.07
N LYS A 667 -4.84 -14.28 85.02
CA LYS A 667 -5.90 -14.84 85.87
C LYS A 667 -6.53 -13.78 86.78
N GLU A 668 -5.73 -12.99 87.48
CA GLU A 668 -6.22 -11.90 88.35
C GLU A 668 -6.99 -10.83 87.56
N ALA A 669 -6.60 -10.58 86.30
CA ALA A 669 -7.30 -9.66 85.42
C ALA A 669 -8.57 -10.26 84.76
N GLY A 670 -8.89 -11.54 85.02
CA GLY A 670 -10.04 -12.22 84.44
C GLY A 670 -9.92 -12.52 82.94
N ARG A 671 -8.69 -12.50 82.40
CA ARG A 671 -8.43 -12.63 80.95
C ARG A 671 -8.00 -14.04 80.53
N MET A 672 -7.75 -14.90 81.51
CA MET A 672 -7.45 -16.32 81.31
C MET A 672 -8.72 -17.13 81.56
N LEU A 673 -9.31 -17.65 80.48
CA LEU A 673 -10.60 -18.37 80.51
C LEU A 673 -10.43 -19.89 80.67
N ASP A 674 -9.28 -20.44 80.29
CA ASP A 674 -8.91 -21.87 80.43
C ASP A 674 -7.37 -21.97 80.64
N PRO A 675 -6.84 -23.05 81.28
CA PRO A 675 -5.40 -23.24 81.53
C PRO A 675 -4.49 -23.32 80.31
#